data_AF-A0A1F7CPL7-F1
#
_entry.id   AF-A0A1F7CPL7-F1
#
_cell.length_a   1.000
_cell.length_b   1.000
_cell.length_c   1.000
_cell.angle_alpha   90.00
_cell.angle_beta   90.00
_cell.angle_gamma   90.00
#
_symmetry.space_group_name_H-M   'P 1'
#
loop_
_entity.id
_entity.type
_entity.pdbx_description
1 polymer ?
#
loop_
_entity_poly.entity_id
_entity_poly.type
_entity_poly.pdbx_seq_one_letter_code
_entity_poly.pdbx_strand_id
1 'polypeptide(L)'
;MTPLEARKEREKTSPSPNQIIHGRLETVAAAITALAALTPPDKPRPDVAHELPARSDVRLSSATNVSALASDAEIADLRIERGHFTCRFGDIPIDGAIAEDGAITEIRFDGRTVILSHPVSVQTLERFLRHATATSALLHARGIAPRNGTMEALGGARFLFTTGADGRAQPAIATTRNVFTMDPAEESERSGAEMRWKDALRSLAALAQAQHDAINARIEVHNGRMRAVYDDLTRRMESDNWYYWQQRRNEFAQGWNAVVAPWKQAGTDARGALLPRFHAHLDAWERWIAIQPDMEAEDVFLNRYDATVRELAEHRDQEQTLRAGAHTRHLRDAVHGFTIIEQSSHLSPKNFTREERNGSGLLFRRQTYEDDVLTQETEYDPSGNVTQETLSQYFPGGQVRRVQEQAPKDGKLVLQRQTDFWRNGNTHAVLDQRSDAFAYFGEGGSLLYEDVARGNPAKRQRGMVDAKGERFGLYRDEKAKNPTLTTGQYLDMLAQKLDTEEKLAVFFEQFLRYAYDVGDEWQTAEETLQRTEELEKTGAYYMRGDCDDYAFLARDILRRQGKNAHVVFIPQHAICVWVERDAEGEFHAKAQDTFGFDHNGNRYGRDHPRDRESAKGFTKLIDALNSLMKKYKYPGLGVPSGQDYTLHENAITIMPNPPAGNFQLVTAEHFLSHPSP
;
A
#
# COMPACT_ATOMS: atom_id res chain seq x y z
N MET A 1 -69.61 14.40 -37.29
CA MET A 1 -68.19 14.78 -37.44
C MET A 1 -67.89 14.90 -38.92
N THR A 2 -67.53 16.10 -39.38
CA THR A 2 -67.24 16.37 -40.79
C THR A 2 -65.88 15.79 -41.20
N PRO A 3 -65.61 15.56 -42.50
CA PRO A 3 -64.29 15.14 -43.00
C PRO A 3 -63.14 16.06 -42.58
N LEU A 4 -63.44 17.34 -42.30
CA LEU A 4 -62.48 18.33 -41.81
C LEU A 4 -62.21 18.20 -40.30
N GLU A 5 -63.19 17.76 -39.52
CA GLU A 5 -63.07 17.47 -38.08
C GLU A 5 -62.34 16.15 -37.83
N ALA A 6 -62.62 15.11 -38.64
CA ALA A 6 -61.89 13.84 -38.58
C ALA A 6 -60.41 13.98 -38.99
N ARG A 7 -60.08 14.98 -39.81
CA ARG A 7 -58.69 15.34 -40.17
C ARG A 7 -57.98 16.08 -39.04
N LYS A 8 -58.67 16.96 -38.32
CA LYS A 8 -58.15 17.69 -37.15
C LYS A 8 -57.93 16.78 -35.91
N GLU A 9 -58.69 15.70 -35.76
CA GLU A 9 -58.41 14.68 -34.72
C GLU A 9 -57.24 13.76 -35.07
N ARG A 10 -57.04 13.43 -36.35
CA ARG A 10 -55.87 12.65 -36.82
C ARG A 10 -54.55 13.45 -36.75
N GLU A 11 -54.60 14.77 -36.88
CA GLU A 11 -53.43 15.65 -36.70
C GLU A 11 -53.03 15.85 -35.24
N LYS A 12 -53.91 15.55 -34.27
CA LYS A 12 -53.59 15.60 -32.82
C LYS A 12 -52.97 14.32 -32.27
N THR A 13 -53.06 13.20 -32.99
CA THR A 13 -52.57 11.87 -32.55
C THR A 13 -51.47 11.29 -33.43
N SER A 14 -51.11 11.98 -34.52
CA SER A 14 -49.94 11.61 -35.32
C SER A 14 -48.68 12.23 -34.72
N PRO A 15 -47.62 11.45 -34.42
CA PRO A 15 -46.37 12.00 -33.93
C PRO A 15 -45.87 13.05 -34.92
N SER A 16 -45.36 14.16 -34.40
CA SER A 16 -44.90 15.26 -35.26
C SER A 16 -43.82 14.76 -36.23
N PRO A 17 -43.64 15.39 -37.41
CA PRO A 17 -42.52 15.08 -38.30
C PRO A 17 -41.18 15.08 -37.57
N ASN A 18 -41.00 15.94 -36.56
CA ASN A 18 -39.81 15.98 -35.69
C ASN A 18 -39.71 14.77 -34.74
N GLN A 19 -40.81 14.20 -34.24
CA GLN A 19 -40.79 12.95 -33.45
C GLN A 19 -40.56 11.71 -34.33
N ILE A 20 -41.06 11.70 -35.57
CA ILE A 20 -40.75 10.65 -36.55
C ILE A 20 -39.29 10.77 -37.02
N ILE A 21 -38.76 11.98 -37.19
CA ILE A 21 -37.36 12.25 -37.52
C ILE A 21 -36.45 11.94 -36.33
N HIS A 22 -36.80 12.29 -35.09
CA HIS A 22 -36.05 11.92 -33.88
C HIS A 22 -36.08 10.41 -33.61
N GLY A 23 -37.23 9.74 -33.76
CA GLY A 23 -37.30 8.27 -33.67
C GLY A 23 -36.53 7.57 -34.80
N ARG A 24 -36.47 8.15 -36.01
CA ARG A 24 -35.64 7.66 -37.12
C ARG A 24 -34.14 7.92 -36.89
N LEU A 25 -33.77 9.07 -36.32
CA LEU A 25 -32.39 9.42 -35.96
C LEU A 25 -31.89 8.59 -34.77
N GLU A 26 -32.72 8.32 -33.77
CA GLU A 26 -32.38 7.43 -32.64
C GLU A 26 -32.25 5.97 -33.09
N THR A 27 -33.05 5.52 -34.06
CA THR A 27 -32.95 4.15 -34.59
C THR A 27 -31.77 3.98 -35.56
N VAL A 28 -31.45 5.01 -36.36
CA VAL A 28 -30.23 5.06 -37.18
C VAL A 28 -28.98 5.24 -36.31
N ALA A 29 -29.04 6.06 -35.26
CA ALA A 29 -27.96 6.19 -34.27
C ALA A 29 -27.78 4.92 -33.45
N ALA A 30 -28.85 4.19 -33.08
CA ALA A 30 -28.76 2.90 -32.41
C ALA A 30 -28.19 1.81 -33.34
N ALA A 31 -28.50 1.83 -34.63
CA ALA A 31 -27.90 0.93 -35.63
C ALA A 31 -26.43 1.27 -35.92
N ILE A 32 -26.07 2.57 -36.00
CA ILE A 32 -24.68 3.04 -36.12
C ILE A 32 -23.88 2.76 -34.84
N THR A 33 -24.51 2.87 -33.66
CA THR A 33 -23.90 2.52 -32.37
C THR A 33 -23.76 1.00 -32.21
N ALA A 34 -24.68 0.20 -32.76
CA ALA A 34 -24.55 -1.25 -32.84
C ALA A 34 -23.50 -1.71 -33.86
N LEU A 35 -23.30 -0.95 -34.95
CA LEU A 35 -22.21 -1.11 -35.92
C LEU A 35 -20.85 -0.72 -35.33
N ALA A 36 -20.80 0.28 -34.44
CA ALA A 36 -19.60 0.71 -33.72
C ALA A 36 -19.32 -0.11 -32.44
N ALA A 37 -20.31 -0.81 -31.91
CA ALA A 37 -20.24 -1.60 -30.67
C ALA A 37 -19.39 -2.89 -30.78
N LEU A 38 -19.10 -3.33 -32.00
CA LEU A 38 -18.31 -4.52 -32.30
C LEU A 38 -17.03 -4.17 -33.08
N THR A 39 -16.68 -2.88 -33.14
CA THR A 39 -15.30 -2.46 -33.43
C THR A 39 -14.43 -3.08 -32.33
N PRO A 40 -13.27 -3.68 -32.66
CA PRO A 40 -12.40 -4.27 -31.65
C PRO A 40 -12.17 -3.22 -30.55
N PRO A 41 -12.41 -3.54 -29.26
CA PRO A 41 -11.79 -2.71 -28.24
C PRO A 41 -10.29 -2.73 -28.55
N ASP A 42 -9.67 -1.56 -28.64
CA ASP A 42 -8.21 -1.46 -28.73
C ASP A 42 -7.60 -2.36 -27.65
N LYS A 43 -6.97 -3.45 -28.11
CA LYS A 43 -6.29 -4.50 -27.35
C LYS A 43 -7.18 -5.27 -26.34
N PRO A 44 -6.91 -6.57 -26.14
CA PRO A 44 -7.42 -7.26 -24.95
C PRO A 44 -7.00 -6.49 -23.71
N ARG A 45 -7.96 -6.18 -22.83
CA ARG A 45 -7.67 -6.05 -21.41
C ARG A 45 -7.31 -7.45 -20.90
N PRO A 46 -6.10 -7.68 -20.39
CA PRO A 46 -5.76 -8.90 -19.67
C PRO A 46 -6.37 -8.81 -18.26
N ASP A 47 -7.66 -9.11 -18.12
CA ASP A 47 -8.25 -9.43 -16.81
C ASP A 47 -8.15 -10.96 -16.69
N VAL A 48 -7.31 -11.64 -15.88
CA VAL A 48 -6.73 -11.31 -14.58
C VAL A 48 -5.35 -11.98 -14.45
N ALA A 49 -4.27 -11.23 -14.73
CA ALA A 49 -3.25 -11.11 -13.71
C ALA A 49 -3.70 -9.95 -12.83
N HIS A 50 -3.42 -9.99 -11.53
CA HIS A 50 -3.68 -8.84 -10.67
C HIS A 50 -2.87 -7.62 -11.17
N GLU A 51 -3.44 -6.82 -12.07
CA GLU A 51 -2.94 -5.49 -12.41
C GLU A 51 -3.48 -4.49 -11.38
N LEU A 52 -2.52 -3.90 -10.68
CA LEU A 52 -2.60 -2.60 -10.05
C LEU A 52 -3.25 -1.57 -11.00
N PRO A 53 -3.94 -0.54 -10.47
CA PRO A 53 -4.81 0.34 -11.24
C PRO A 53 -4.13 1.03 -12.44
N ALA A 54 -4.89 1.13 -13.54
CA ALA A 54 -4.44 1.56 -14.85
C ALA A 54 -3.88 2.98 -14.90
N ARG A 55 -2.70 3.02 -15.52
CA ARG A 55 -2.04 4.10 -16.26
C ARG A 55 -3.02 5.06 -16.94
N SER A 56 -2.86 6.35 -16.68
CA SER A 56 -3.28 7.43 -17.57
C SER A 56 -2.34 7.51 -18.78
N ASP A 57 -2.91 7.75 -19.95
CA ASP A 57 -2.20 8.09 -21.18
C ASP A 57 -1.31 9.32 -20.96
N VAL A 58 -0.01 9.09 -20.79
CA VAL A 58 1.01 10.11 -21.03
C VAL A 58 1.83 9.65 -22.21
N ARG A 59 1.57 10.28 -23.36
CA ARG A 59 2.46 10.26 -24.51
C ARG A 59 3.88 10.55 -24.03
N LEU A 60 4.80 9.65 -24.34
CA LEU A 60 6.24 9.86 -24.24
C LEU A 60 6.64 11.03 -25.13
N SER A 61 6.57 12.24 -24.60
CA SER A 61 7.28 13.40 -25.12
C SER A 61 8.19 13.93 -24.03
N SER A 62 9.49 13.84 -24.28
CA SER A 62 10.57 14.66 -23.70
C SER A 62 10.66 14.75 -22.17
N ALA A 63 11.71 14.08 -21.63
CA ALA A 63 12.50 14.53 -20.49
C ALA A 63 11.78 15.36 -19.40
N THR A 64 11.26 14.71 -18.36
CA THR A 64 10.82 15.28 -17.05
C THR A 64 10.16 14.13 -16.26
N ASN A 65 10.43 13.77 -15.00
CA ASN A 65 11.28 14.26 -13.92
C ASN A 65 11.81 13.03 -13.15
N VAL A 66 13.12 12.79 -13.20
CA VAL A 66 13.86 11.79 -12.40
C VAL A 66 14.25 12.37 -11.01
N SER A 67 13.78 13.58 -10.67
CA SER A 67 14.20 14.36 -9.50
C SER A 67 13.23 14.33 -8.30
N ALA A 68 12.18 13.50 -8.29
CA ALA A 68 11.20 13.44 -7.18
C ALA A 68 11.45 12.30 -6.16
N LEU A 69 12.61 11.64 -6.17
CA LEU A 69 12.90 10.46 -5.34
C LEU A 69 13.90 10.68 -4.19
N ALA A 70 14.22 11.93 -3.85
CA ALA A 70 15.15 12.24 -2.76
C ALA A 70 14.45 12.86 -1.54
N SER A 71 14.31 12.08 -0.48
CA SER A 71 14.67 12.51 0.88
C SER A 71 15.03 11.27 1.71
N ASP A 72 16.25 11.31 2.26
CA ASP A 72 17.10 10.25 2.85
C ASP A 72 17.60 9.15 1.90
N ALA A 73 17.87 9.50 0.64
CA ALA A 73 18.18 8.54 -0.42
C ALA A 73 19.51 7.79 -0.22
N GLU A 74 19.45 6.48 0.04
CA GLU A 74 20.59 5.58 -0.17
C GLU A 74 20.82 5.26 -1.65
N ILE A 75 19.80 5.37 -2.52
CA ILE A 75 19.97 5.29 -3.98
C ILE A 75 20.24 6.71 -4.53
N ALA A 76 21.44 6.95 -5.04
CA ALA A 76 21.83 8.18 -5.73
C ALA A 76 22.06 7.92 -7.23
N ASP A 77 22.03 9.00 -8.02
CA ASP A 77 22.44 8.99 -9.44
C ASP A 77 21.72 7.95 -10.33
N LEU A 78 20.45 7.65 -10.07
CA LEU A 78 19.67 6.71 -10.89
C LEU A 78 19.51 7.24 -12.32
N ARG A 79 19.98 6.46 -13.30
CA ARG A 79 19.83 6.71 -14.74
C ARG A 79 19.28 5.47 -15.41
N ILE A 80 18.38 5.66 -16.38
CA ILE A 80 17.79 4.58 -17.17
C ILE A 80 17.95 4.92 -18.65
N GLU A 81 18.67 4.09 -19.39
CA GLU A 81 18.97 4.30 -20.81
C GLU A 81 18.94 2.96 -21.56
N ARG A 82 18.18 2.88 -22.66
CA ARG A 82 18.21 1.76 -23.64
C ARG A 82 18.11 0.36 -23.00
N GLY A 83 17.18 0.15 -22.08
CA GLY A 83 17.01 -1.15 -21.41
C GLY A 83 18.06 -1.45 -20.34
N HIS A 84 18.80 -0.45 -19.87
CA HIS A 84 19.75 -0.54 -18.77
C HIS A 84 19.48 0.52 -17.71
N PHE A 85 19.86 0.23 -16.47
CA PHE A 85 19.94 1.24 -15.42
C PHE A 85 21.31 1.28 -14.75
N THR A 86 21.64 2.43 -14.19
CA THR A 86 22.79 2.62 -13.31
C THR A 86 22.37 3.45 -12.12
N CYS A 87 22.86 3.15 -10.93
CA CYS A 87 22.72 3.98 -9.74
C CYS A 87 23.91 3.78 -8.79
N ARG A 88 23.96 4.57 -7.72
CA ARG A 88 24.80 4.32 -6.55
C ARG A 88 23.91 3.92 -5.38
N PHE A 89 24.34 2.95 -4.59
CA PHE A 89 23.72 2.60 -3.32
C PHE A 89 24.73 2.80 -2.20
N GLY A 90 24.61 3.92 -1.47
CA GLY A 90 25.73 4.45 -0.68
C GLY A 90 26.96 4.67 -1.56
N ASP A 91 28.07 4.01 -1.22
CA ASP A 91 29.31 4.08 -2.00
C ASP A 91 29.43 3.04 -3.12
N ILE A 92 28.45 2.14 -3.24
CA ILE A 92 28.51 0.98 -4.13
C ILE A 92 27.89 1.35 -5.49
N PRO A 93 28.66 1.31 -6.60
CA PRO A 93 28.09 1.46 -7.93
C PRO A 93 27.29 0.22 -8.32
N ILE A 94 26.12 0.44 -8.92
CA ILE A 94 25.20 -0.59 -9.37
C ILE A 94 24.81 -0.32 -10.83
N ASP A 95 24.79 -1.37 -11.63
CA ASP A 95 24.22 -1.36 -12.97
C ASP A 95 23.32 -2.58 -13.19
N GLY A 96 22.50 -2.57 -14.24
CA GLY A 96 21.62 -3.72 -14.51
C GLY A 96 20.84 -3.62 -15.80
N ALA A 97 20.04 -4.66 -16.07
CA ALA A 97 19.21 -4.78 -17.26
C ALA A 97 17.73 -4.62 -16.92
N ILE A 98 17.00 -3.94 -17.80
CA ILE A 98 15.57 -3.68 -17.73
C ILE A 98 14.90 -4.31 -18.94
N ALA A 99 13.86 -5.10 -18.71
CA ALA A 99 13.02 -5.65 -19.76
C ALA A 99 12.11 -4.58 -20.39
N GLU A 100 11.51 -4.88 -21.54
CA GLU A 100 10.64 -3.94 -22.30
C GLU A 100 9.44 -3.43 -21.48
N ASP A 101 8.98 -4.19 -20.48
CA ASP A 101 7.91 -3.84 -19.56
C ASP A 101 8.34 -2.90 -18.41
N GLY A 102 9.63 -2.54 -18.35
CA GLY A 102 10.21 -1.70 -17.32
C GLY A 102 10.69 -2.44 -16.07
N ALA A 103 10.64 -3.77 -16.07
CA ALA A 103 11.03 -4.57 -14.91
C ALA A 103 12.54 -4.87 -14.90
N ILE A 104 13.16 -4.79 -13.71
CA ILE A 104 14.58 -5.09 -13.57
C ILE A 104 14.77 -6.61 -13.57
N THR A 105 15.65 -7.09 -14.45
CA THR A 105 15.89 -8.53 -14.69
C THR A 105 17.29 -8.97 -14.27
N GLU A 106 18.24 -8.03 -14.23
CA GLU A 106 19.62 -8.27 -13.82
C GLU A 106 20.13 -7.09 -13.03
N ILE A 107 20.90 -7.36 -11.97
CA ILE A 107 21.56 -6.35 -11.14
C ILE A 107 23.00 -6.76 -10.94
N ARG A 108 23.93 -5.83 -11.15
CA ARG A 108 25.36 -6.04 -11.01
C ARG A 108 25.91 -5.07 -9.96
N PHE A 109 26.69 -5.59 -9.03
CA PHE A 109 27.36 -4.82 -7.99
C PHE A 109 28.50 -5.65 -7.39
N ASP A 110 29.56 -4.98 -6.90
CA ASP A 110 30.66 -5.62 -6.17
C ASP A 110 31.25 -6.85 -6.91
N GLY A 111 31.47 -6.70 -8.23
CA GLY A 111 31.99 -7.76 -9.10
C GLY A 111 31.07 -8.97 -9.30
N ARG A 112 29.81 -8.88 -8.86
CA ARG A 112 28.82 -9.97 -8.95
C ARG A 112 27.68 -9.59 -9.87
N THR A 113 27.14 -10.59 -10.54
CA THR A 113 25.92 -10.49 -11.34
C THR A 113 24.80 -11.25 -10.63
N VAL A 114 23.70 -10.56 -10.34
CA VAL A 114 22.48 -11.15 -9.80
C VAL A 114 21.41 -11.22 -10.88
N ILE A 115 21.07 -12.45 -11.25
CA ILE A 115 19.96 -12.75 -12.15
C ILE A 115 18.68 -12.84 -11.32
N LEU A 116 17.64 -12.13 -11.72
CA LEU A 116 16.38 -12.11 -10.97
C LEU A 116 15.42 -13.15 -11.54
N SER A 117 15.09 -14.17 -10.75
CA SER A 117 14.05 -15.14 -11.12
C SER A 117 12.65 -14.52 -11.22
N HIS A 118 12.45 -13.40 -10.52
CA HIS A 118 11.24 -12.60 -10.44
C HIS A 118 11.62 -11.13 -10.56
N PRO A 119 10.94 -10.33 -11.39
CA PRO A 119 11.33 -8.95 -11.59
C PRO A 119 11.22 -8.11 -10.30
N VAL A 120 12.13 -7.17 -10.14
CA VAL A 120 12.11 -6.17 -9.07
C VAL A 120 11.60 -4.85 -9.65
N SER A 121 10.56 -4.30 -9.04
CA SER A 121 10.05 -2.98 -9.43
C SER A 121 10.96 -1.88 -8.90
N VAL A 122 10.96 -0.72 -9.54
CA VAL A 122 11.71 0.45 -9.06
C VAL A 122 11.33 0.82 -7.61
N GLN A 123 10.06 0.64 -7.22
CA GLN A 123 9.56 0.88 -5.87
C GLN A 123 10.15 -0.06 -4.81
N THR A 124 10.59 -1.26 -5.22
CA THR A 124 11.13 -2.30 -4.33
C THR A 124 12.64 -2.47 -4.46
N LEU A 125 13.27 -1.73 -5.38
CA LEU A 125 14.71 -1.80 -5.67
C LEU A 125 15.58 -1.49 -4.45
N GLU A 126 15.29 -0.42 -3.70
CA GLU A 126 16.08 -0.05 -2.52
C GLU A 126 16.11 -1.18 -1.48
N ARG A 127 14.95 -1.80 -1.24
CA ARG A 127 14.84 -2.92 -0.31
C ARG A 127 15.66 -4.12 -0.79
N PHE A 128 15.56 -4.44 -2.08
CA PHE A 128 16.35 -5.50 -2.69
C PHE A 128 17.85 -5.23 -2.53
N LEU A 129 18.31 -4.01 -2.82
CA LEU A 129 19.73 -3.64 -2.74
C LEU A 129 20.27 -3.71 -1.32
N ARG A 130 19.49 -3.33 -0.30
CA ARG A 130 19.85 -3.54 1.12
C ARG A 130 20.12 -5.02 1.41
N HIS A 131 19.26 -5.91 0.94
CA HIS A 131 19.43 -7.34 1.16
C HIS A 131 20.61 -7.92 0.35
N ALA A 132 20.76 -7.49 -0.90
CA ALA A 132 21.82 -7.94 -1.79
C ALA A 132 23.21 -7.54 -1.27
N THR A 133 23.37 -6.29 -0.82
CA THR A 133 24.63 -5.78 -0.26
C THR A 133 24.96 -6.43 1.09
N ALA A 134 23.98 -6.60 1.98
CA ALA A 134 24.16 -7.32 3.24
C ALA A 134 24.57 -8.79 3.01
N THR A 135 23.93 -9.46 2.04
CA THR A 135 24.30 -10.83 1.65
C THR A 135 25.71 -10.88 1.07
N SER A 136 26.09 -9.92 0.22
CA SER A 136 27.45 -9.83 -0.33
C SER A 136 28.50 -9.67 0.77
N ALA A 137 28.25 -8.79 1.73
CA ALA A 137 29.12 -8.59 2.89
C ALA A 137 29.27 -9.88 3.72
N LEU A 138 28.17 -10.62 3.93
CA LEU A 138 28.20 -11.92 4.59
C LEU A 138 29.05 -12.95 3.85
N LEU A 139 28.89 -13.05 2.52
CA LEU A 139 29.68 -13.96 1.70
C LEU A 139 31.18 -13.61 1.76
N HIS A 140 31.51 -12.32 1.65
CA HIS A 140 32.87 -11.82 1.79
C HIS A 140 33.46 -12.16 3.17
N ALA A 141 32.71 -11.89 4.25
CA ALA A 141 33.14 -12.19 5.62
C ALA A 141 33.39 -13.69 5.86
N ARG A 142 32.69 -14.57 5.14
CA ARG A 142 32.89 -16.03 5.19
C ARG A 142 33.91 -16.56 4.18
N GLY A 143 34.55 -15.69 3.38
CA GLY A 143 35.51 -16.10 2.35
C GLY A 143 34.89 -16.90 1.21
N ILE A 144 33.59 -16.73 0.96
CA ILE A 144 32.83 -17.47 -0.04
C ILE A 144 32.73 -16.65 -1.33
N ALA A 145 33.27 -17.19 -2.42
CA ALA A 145 33.16 -16.60 -3.75
C ALA A 145 32.20 -17.43 -4.64
N PRO A 146 31.11 -16.84 -5.15
CA PRO A 146 30.29 -17.46 -6.18
C PRO A 146 31.11 -17.79 -7.42
N ARG A 147 30.96 -19.00 -7.97
CA ARG A 147 31.57 -19.43 -9.21
C ARG A 147 31.09 -18.51 -10.35
N ASN A 148 32.03 -17.97 -11.11
CA ASN A 148 31.79 -16.98 -12.18
C ASN A 148 31.14 -15.66 -11.70
N GLY A 149 31.12 -15.39 -10.39
CA GLY A 149 30.52 -14.17 -9.83
C GLY A 149 29.00 -14.08 -9.98
N THR A 150 28.32 -15.15 -10.42
CA THR A 150 26.87 -15.13 -10.68
C THR A 150 26.09 -15.65 -9.49
N MET A 151 24.99 -14.97 -9.17
CA MET A 151 23.98 -15.39 -8.21
C MET A 151 22.60 -15.27 -8.87
N GLU A 152 21.66 -16.10 -8.45
CA GLU A 152 20.25 -16.00 -8.81
C GLU A 152 19.45 -15.57 -7.58
N ALA A 153 18.66 -14.50 -7.69
CA ALA A 153 17.78 -14.09 -6.62
C ALA A 153 16.39 -14.72 -6.78
N LEU A 154 16.00 -15.54 -5.80
CA LEU A 154 14.64 -16.02 -5.63
C LEU A 154 13.86 -15.07 -4.74
N GLY A 155 12.76 -14.57 -5.28
CA GLY A 155 11.81 -13.73 -4.57
C GLY A 155 12.24 -12.30 -4.26
N GLY A 156 13.54 -11.99 -4.32
CA GLY A 156 14.08 -10.66 -4.04
C GLY A 156 14.92 -10.57 -2.76
N ALA A 157 15.11 -11.64 -1.99
CA ALA A 157 16.07 -11.62 -0.88
C ALA A 157 16.87 -12.91 -0.64
N ARG A 158 16.59 -14.00 -1.37
CA ARG A 158 17.36 -15.25 -1.27
C ARG A 158 18.23 -15.43 -2.50
N PHE A 159 19.52 -15.66 -2.30
CA PHE A 159 20.49 -15.72 -3.40
C PHE A 159 21.02 -17.14 -3.53
N LEU A 160 20.73 -17.81 -4.64
CA LEU A 160 21.34 -19.08 -5.00
C LEU A 160 22.58 -18.84 -5.82
N PHE A 161 23.59 -19.67 -5.59
CA PHE A 161 24.84 -19.60 -6.31
C PHE A 161 25.56 -20.93 -6.17
N THR A 162 26.52 -21.17 -7.06
CA THR A 162 27.45 -22.28 -6.88
C THR A 162 28.75 -21.74 -6.31
N THR A 163 29.38 -22.50 -5.42
CA THR A 163 30.72 -22.19 -4.91
C THR A 163 31.72 -23.21 -5.47
N GLY A 164 33.00 -22.82 -5.55
CA GLY A 164 34.06 -23.72 -5.95
C GLY A 164 35.34 -23.42 -5.16
N ALA A 165 35.73 -24.36 -4.28
CA ALA A 165 37.03 -24.32 -3.62
C ALA A 165 37.90 -25.54 -3.97
N ASP A 166 37.30 -26.73 -4.19
CA ASP A 166 38.05 -27.99 -4.30
C ASP A 166 37.65 -28.86 -5.50
N GLY A 167 37.36 -28.24 -6.65
CA GLY A 167 37.07 -28.97 -7.90
C GLY A 167 35.68 -29.64 -7.98
N ARG A 168 34.81 -29.45 -6.99
CA ARG A 168 33.38 -29.83 -7.08
C ARG A 168 32.50 -28.61 -6.81
N ALA A 169 31.71 -28.22 -7.81
CA ALA A 169 30.71 -27.18 -7.64
C ALA A 169 29.64 -27.66 -6.68
N GLN A 170 29.41 -26.91 -5.59
CA GLN A 170 28.32 -27.18 -4.66
C GLN A 170 27.31 -26.02 -4.71
N PRO A 171 26.02 -26.31 -4.93
CA PRO A 171 24.98 -25.31 -4.88
C PRO A 171 24.74 -24.86 -3.43
N ALA A 172 24.57 -23.56 -3.27
CA ALA A 172 24.35 -22.90 -1.99
C ALA A 172 23.28 -21.82 -2.12
N ILE A 173 22.64 -21.52 -1.00
CA ILE A 173 21.69 -20.42 -0.84
C ILE A 173 22.18 -19.51 0.30
N ALA A 174 22.14 -18.21 0.07
CA ALA A 174 22.45 -17.21 1.07
C ALA A 174 21.25 -16.30 1.32
N THR A 175 21.14 -15.89 2.58
CA THR A 175 20.29 -14.81 3.05
C THR A 175 21.18 -13.71 3.62
N THR A 176 20.59 -12.64 4.16
CA THR A 176 21.33 -11.60 4.87
C THR A 176 22.04 -12.09 6.14
N ARG A 177 21.74 -13.30 6.62
CA ARG A 177 22.29 -13.84 7.89
C ARG A 177 23.00 -15.19 7.74
N ASN A 178 22.52 -16.03 6.83
CA ASN A 178 22.93 -17.42 6.77
C ASN A 178 23.34 -17.84 5.35
N VAL A 179 24.19 -18.86 5.27
CA VAL A 179 24.58 -19.53 4.02
C VAL A 179 24.39 -21.03 4.23
N PHE A 180 23.65 -21.67 3.35
CA PHE A 180 23.31 -23.09 3.42
C PHE A 180 23.72 -23.79 2.13
N THR A 181 24.15 -25.04 2.22
CA THR A 181 24.43 -25.91 1.06
C THR A 181 23.21 -26.77 0.74
N MET A 182 23.03 -27.20 -0.51
CA MET A 182 21.90 -28.06 -0.92
C MET A 182 22.38 -29.26 -1.73
N ASP A 183 21.52 -30.29 -1.86
CA ASP A 183 21.79 -31.43 -2.74
C ASP A 183 21.66 -30.98 -4.22
N PRO A 184 22.71 -31.17 -5.06
CA PRO A 184 22.63 -30.83 -6.47
C PRO A 184 21.51 -31.52 -7.26
N ALA A 185 21.15 -32.76 -6.89
CA ALA A 185 20.09 -33.51 -7.58
C ALA A 185 18.71 -32.91 -7.30
N GLU A 186 18.42 -32.61 -6.03
CA GLU A 186 17.16 -31.97 -5.62
C GLU A 186 17.00 -30.57 -6.24
N GLU A 187 18.08 -29.78 -6.27
CA GLU A 187 18.04 -28.45 -6.87
C GLU A 187 17.86 -28.49 -8.40
N SER A 188 18.45 -29.49 -9.07
CA SER A 188 18.24 -29.70 -10.50
C SER A 188 16.79 -30.10 -10.80
N GLU A 189 16.18 -30.96 -9.99
CA GLU A 189 14.77 -31.35 -10.15
C GLU A 189 13.84 -30.15 -9.94
N ARG A 190 14.09 -29.36 -8.90
CA ARG A 190 13.37 -28.13 -8.60
C ARG A 190 13.45 -27.14 -9.75
N SER A 191 14.66 -26.85 -10.23
CA SER A 191 14.90 -25.94 -11.36
C SER A 191 14.17 -26.41 -12.62
N GLY A 192 14.19 -27.71 -12.89
CA GLY A 192 13.44 -28.30 -13.99
C GLY A 192 11.92 -28.17 -13.83
N ALA A 193 11.40 -28.33 -12.61
CA ALA A 193 9.98 -28.16 -12.31
C ALA A 193 9.55 -26.68 -12.43
N GLU A 194 10.36 -25.73 -11.98
CA GLU A 194 10.10 -24.29 -12.17
C GLU A 194 10.09 -23.92 -13.65
N MET A 195 11.03 -24.45 -14.45
CA MET A 195 11.07 -24.24 -15.89
C MET A 195 9.80 -24.78 -16.57
N ARG A 196 9.39 -26.01 -16.24
CA ARG A 196 8.13 -26.59 -16.74
C ARG A 196 6.91 -25.75 -16.37
N TRP A 197 6.89 -25.18 -15.16
CA TRP A 197 5.82 -24.27 -14.74
C TRP A 197 5.82 -22.95 -15.53
N LYS A 198 6.98 -22.33 -15.73
CA LYS A 198 7.14 -21.12 -16.57
C LYS A 198 6.71 -21.40 -18.01
N ASP A 199 7.04 -22.56 -18.55
CA ASP A 199 6.62 -22.99 -19.90
C ASP A 199 5.11 -23.21 -19.99
N ALA A 200 4.50 -23.82 -18.97
CA ALA A 200 3.06 -23.99 -18.88
C ALA A 200 2.33 -22.63 -18.84
N LEU A 201 2.83 -21.66 -18.06
CA LEU A 201 2.28 -20.30 -18.01
C LEU A 201 2.38 -19.58 -19.36
N ARG A 202 3.54 -19.67 -20.04
CA ARG A 202 3.71 -19.08 -21.37
C ARG A 202 2.75 -19.69 -22.38
N SER A 203 2.57 -21.01 -22.32
CA SER A 203 1.65 -21.74 -23.19
C SER A 203 0.20 -21.32 -22.94
N LEU A 204 -0.19 -21.18 -21.67
CA LEU A 204 -1.51 -20.67 -21.28
C LEU A 204 -1.77 -19.25 -21.79
N ALA A 205 -0.80 -18.34 -21.63
CA ALA A 205 -0.92 -16.98 -22.12
C ALA A 205 -1.09 -16.95 -23.64
N ALA A 206 -0.31 -17.76 -24.38
CA ALA A 206 -0.43 -17.88 -25.82
C ALA A 206 -1.80 -18.45 -26.26
N LEU A 207 -2.32 -19.46 -25.56
CA LEU A 207 -3.62 -20.06 -25.84
C LEU A 207 -4.78 -19.11 -25.51
N ALA A 208 -4.69 -18.36 -24.41
CA ALA A 208 -5.67 -17.34 -24.07
C ALA A 208 -5.72 -16.23 -25.12
N GLN A 209 -4.54 -15.81 -25.63
CA GLN A 209 -4.46 -14.86 -26.74
C GLN A 209 -5.05 -15.45 -28.03
N ALA A 210 -4.72 -16.68 -28.38
CA ALA A 210 -5.28 -17.36 -29.56
C ALA A 210 -6.81 -17.50 -29.48
N GLN A 211 -7.35 -17.79 -28.29
CA GLN A 211 -8.79 -17.82 -28.05
C GLN A 211 -9.42 -16.43 -28.24
N HIS A 212 -8.78 -15.39 -27.70
CA HIS A 212 -9.22 -14.01 -27.88
C HIS A 212 -9.27 -13.62 -29.37
N ASP A 213 -8.21 -13.94 -30.12
CA ASP A 213 -8.10 -13.64 -31.55
C ASP A 213 -9.16 -14.39 -32.36
N ALA A 214 -9.41 -15.67 -32.04
CA ALA A 214 -10.45 -16.48 -32.69
C ALA A 214 -11.86 -15.93 -32.44
N ILE A 215 -12.16 -15.50 -31.21
CA ILE A 215 -13.41 -14.84 -30.85
C ILE A 215 -13.58 -13.55 -31.66
N ASN A 216 -12.55 -12.70 -31.73
CA ASN A 216 -12.59 -11.44 -32.47
C ASN A 216 -12.80 -11.65 -33.97
N ALA A 217 -12.07 -12.58 -34.58
CA ALA A 217 -12.24 -12.92 -36.00
C ALA A 217 -13.68 -13.37 -36.31
N ARG A 218 -14.34 -14.09 -35.38
CA ARG A 218 -15.75 -14.48 -35.57
C ARG A 218 -16.70 -13.31 -35.47
N ILE A 219 -16.44 -12.39 -34.55
CA ILE A 219 -17.25 -11.17 -34.42
C ILE A 219 -17.18 -10.34 -35.71
N GLU A 220 -16.03 -10.27 -36.37
CA GLU A 220 -15.93 -9.61 -37.67
C GLU A 220 -16.82 -10.27 -38.74
N VAL A 221 -16.88 -11.61 -38.77
CA VAL A 221 -17.79 -12.35 -39.65
C VAL A 221 -19.25 -12.05 -39.31
N HIS A 222 -19.62 -12.09 -38.02
CA HIS A 222 -20.97 -11.75 -37.57
C HIS A 222 -21.36 -10.31 -37.90
N ASN A 223 -20.43 -9.37 -37.83
CA ASN A 223 -20.63 -7.98 -38.27
C ASN A 223 -20.91 -7.89 -39.76
N GLY A 224 -20.17 -8.64 -40.59
CA GLY A 224 -20.41 -8.70 -42.04
C GLY A 224 -21.80 -9.25 -42.36
N ARG A 225 -22.18 -10.35 -41.71
CA ARG A 225 -23.52 -10.96 -41.83
C ARG A 225 -24.64 -10.02 -41.39
N MET A 226 -24.48 -9.37 -40.23
CA MET A 226 -25.43 -8.39 -39.72
C MET A 226 -25.62 -7.23 -40.71
N ARG A 227 -24.52 -6.68 -41.27
CA ARG A 227 -24.57 -5.64 -42.30
C ARG A 227 -25.35 -6.09 -43.53
N ALA A 228 -25.09 -7.31 -44.03
CA ALA A 228 -25.79 -7.84 -45.19
C ALA A 228 -27.31 -7.92 -44.99
N VAL A 229 -27.75 -8.40 -43.81
CA VAL A 229 -29.18 -8.41 -43.43
C VAL A 229 -29.74 -6.99 -43.35
N TYR A 230 -29.02 -6.07 -42.69
CA TYR A 230 -29.47 -4.69 -42.50
C TYR A 230 -29.59 -3.91 -43.83
N ASP A 231 -28.63 -4.11 -44.73
CA ASP A 231 -28.59 -3.49 -46.05
C ASP A 231 -29.71 -4.04 -46.95
N ASP A 232 -30.00 -5.35 -46.90
CA ASP A 232 -31.10 -5.94 -47.65
C ASP A 232 -32.46 -5.40 -47.17
N LEU A 233 -32.68 -5.32 -45.85
CA LEU A 233 -33.89 -4.72 -45.28
C LEU A 233 -34.03 -3.26 -45.69
N THR A 234 -32.93 -2.50 -45.72
CA THR A 234 -32.91 -1.10 -46.15
C THR A 234 -33.22 -0.97 -47.65
N ARG A 235 -32.65 -1.84 -48.50
CA ARG A 235 -32.94 -1.87 -49.93
C ARG A 235 -34.43 -2.15 -50.19
N ARG A 236 -35.03 -3.07 -49.44
CA ARG A 236 -36.48 -3.39 -49.54
C ARG A 236 -37.38 -2.26 -49.05
N MET A 237 -36.93 -1.46 -48.08
CA MET A 237 -37.64 -0.22 -47.70
C MET A 237 -37.71 0.77 -48.87
N GLU A 238 -36.69 0.82 -49.72
CA GLU A 238 -36.62 1.73 -50.87
C GLU A 238 -37.39 1.20 -52.09
N SER A 239 -37.46 -0.13 -52.26
CA SER A 239 -38.05 -0.76 -53.46
C SER A 239 -39.48 -1.29 -53.28
N ASP A 240 -39.99 -1.40 -52.05
CA ASP A 240 -41.28 -2.04 -51.72
C ASP A 240 -42.04 -1.24 -50.64
N ASN A 241 -42.97 -1.85 -49.91
CA ASN A 241 -43.74 -1.22 -48.83
C ASN A 241 -42.81 -0.74 -47.70
N TRP A 242 -42.43 0.53 -47.80
CA TRP A 242 -41.52 1.21 -46.89
C TRP A 242 -41.90 1.02 -45.41
N TYR A 243 -43.19 1.12 -45.06
CA TYR A 243 -43.65 1.04 -43.67
C TYR A 243 -43.45 -0.37 -43.09
N TYR A 244 -43.81 -1.39 -43.86
CA TYR A 244 -43.65 -2.80 -43.47
C TYR A 244 -42.17 -3.14 -43.26
N TRP A 245 -41.31 -2.78 -44.21
CA TRP A 245 -39.88 -3.11 -44.13
C TRP A 245 -39.13 -2.29 -43.07
N GLN A 246 -39.57 -1.06 -42.77
CA GLN A 246 -39.04 -0.29 -41.66
C GLN A 246 -39.31 -0.99 -40.32
N GLN A 247 -40.51 -1.53 -40.13
CA GLN A 247 -40.85 -2.26 -38.90
C GLN A 247 -39.96 -3.51 -38.73
N ARG A 248 -39.74 -4.28 -39.80
CA ARG A 248 -38.85 -5.45 -39.78
C ARG A 248 -37.39 -5.10 -39.50
N ARG A 249 -36.89 -3.99 -40.05
CA ARG A 249 -35.55 -3.49 -39.74
C ARG A 249 -35.38 -3.11 -38.27
N ASN A 250 -36.41 -2.51 -37.67
CA ASN A 250 -36.39 -2.16 -36.24
C ASN A 250 -36.42 -3.41 -35.35
N GLU A 251 -37.23 -4.42 -35.70
CA GLU A 251 -37.28 -5.70 -35.01
C GLU A 251 -35.93 -6.44 -35.06
N PHE A 252 -35.27 -6.46 -36.23
CA PHE A 252 -33.92 -7.01 -36.38
C PHE A 252 -32.90 -6.31 -35.47
N ALA A 253 -32.89 -4.97 -35.47
CA ALA A 253 -31.97 -4.17 -34.66
C ALA A 253 -32.20 -4.35 -33.14
N GLN A 254 -33.46 -4.46 -32.71
CA GLN A 254 -33.80 -4.74 -31.31
C GLN A 254 -33.32 -6.13 -30.87
N GLY A 255 -33.57 -7.17 -31.68
CA GLY A 255 -33.10 -8.52 -31.41
C GLY A 255 -31.56 -8.60 -31.38
N TRP A 256 -30.89 -7.93 -32.33
CA TRP A 256 -29.43 -7.85 -32.35
C TRP A 256 -28.87 -7.19 -31.08
N ASN A 257 -29.45 -6.07 -30.65
CA ASN A 257 -29.05 -5.38 -29.43
C ASN A 257 -29.26 -6.25 -28.17
N ALA A 258 -30.31 -7.07 -28.13
CA ALA A 258 -30.54 -8.01 -27.04
C ALA A 258 -29.47 -9.12 -26.96
N VAL A 259 -28.86 -9.49 -28.09
CA VAL A 259 -27.75 -10.45 -28.15
C VAL A 259 -26.41 -9.79 -27.80
N VAL A 260 -26.19 -8.54 -28.25
CA VAL A 260 -24.96 -7.76 -28.02
C VAL A 260 -24.84 -7.25 -26.58
N ALA A 261 -25.95 -6.90 -25.92
CA ALA A 261 -25.89 -6.31 -24.58
C ALA A 261 -25.21 -7.23 -23.52
N PRO A 262 -25.56 -8.54 -23.42
CA PRO A 262 -24.83 -9.47 -22.56
C PRO A 262 -23.35 -9.63 -22.94
N TRP A 263 -23.01 -9.58 -24.23
CA TRP A 263 -21.63 -9.70 -24.70
C TRP A 263 -20.73 -8.56 -24.20
N LYS A 264 -21.25 -7.33 -24.22
CA LYS A 264 -20.53 -6.14 -23.71
C LYS A 264 -20.23 -6.23 -22.22
N GLN A 265 -21.07 -6.93 -21.45
CA GLN A 265 -20.94 -7.09 -20.00
C GLN A 265 -20.12 -8.32 -19.62
N ALA A 266 -19.87 -9.24 -20.55
CA ALA A 266 -19.11 -10.46 -20.31
C ALA A 266 -17.59 -10.23 -20.41
N GLY A 267 -16.84 -10.80 -19.46
CA GLY A 267 -15.39 -10.98 -19.57
C GLY A 267 -15.02 -11.96 -20.71
N THR A 268 -13.78 -11.92 -21.18
CA THR A 268 -13.29 -12.68 -22.35
C THR A 268 -13.65 -14.17 -22.29
N ASP A 269 -13.46 -14.80 -21.14
CA ASP A 269 -13.75 -16.22 -20.90
C ASP A 269 -15.23 -16.59 -21.04
N ALA A 270 -16.13 -15.64 -20.74
CA ALA A 270 -17.58 -15.87 -20.79
C ALA A 270 -18.20 -15.52 -22.15
N ARG A 271 -17.49 -14.78 -22.99
CA ARG A 271 -17.96 -14.35 -24.33
C ARG A 271 -18.16 -15.54 -25.26
N GLY A 272 -17.28 -16.53 -25.19
CA GLY A 272 -17.37 -17.75 -25.99
C GLY A 272 -18.75 -18.45 -25.92
N ALA A 273 -19.35 -18.51 -24.73
CA ALA A 273 -20.67 -19.14 -24.51
C ALA A 273 -21.85 -18.34 -25.12
N LEU A 274 -21.63 -17.09 -25.51
CA LEU A 274 -22.64 -16.22 -26.11
C LEU A 274 -22.64 -16.27 -27.64
N LEU A 275 -21.55 -16.75 -28.28
CA LEU A 275 -21.45 -16.87 -29.74
C LEU A 275 -22.63 -17.62 -30.39
N PRO A 276 -23.15 -18.74 -29.84
CA PRO A 276 -24.31 -19.42 -30.43
C PRO A 276 -25.58 -18.56 -30.54
N ARG A 277 -25.73 -17.54 -29.68
CA ARG A 277 -26.87 -16.61 -29.74
C ARG A 277 -26.78 -15.66 -30.94
N PHE A 278 -25.56 -15.27 -31.31
CA PHE A 278 -25.31 -14.47 -32.51
C PHE A 278 -25.64 -15.28 -33.77
N HIS A 279 -25.20 -16.54 -33.84
CA HIS A 279 -25.52 -17.45 -34.94
C HIS A 279 -27.03 -17.64 -35.06
N ALA A 280 -27.71 -18.03 -33.98
CA ALA A 280 -29.15 -18.30 -34.00
C ALA A 280 -29.97 -17.09 -34.47
N HIS A 281 -29.60 -15.87 -34.04
CA HIS A 281 -30.26 -14.64 -34.49
C HIS A 281 -30.02 -14.37 -35.98
N LEU A 282 -28.76 -14.41 -36.44
CA LEU A 282 -28.43 -14.15 -37.84
C LEU A 282 -29.00 -15.20 -38.78
N ASP A 283 -28.89 -16.48 -38.45
CA ASP A 283 -29.42 -17.58 -39.27
C ASP A 283 -30.94 -17.50 -39.45
N ALA A 284 -31.66 -17.07 -38.41
CA ALA A 284 -33.11 -16.91 -38.47
C ALA A 284 -33.50 -15.80 -39.46
N TRP A 285 -32.79 -14.68 -39.42
CA TRP A 285 -33.04 -13.55 -40.31
C TRP A 285 -32.60 -13.83 -41.73
N GLU A 286 -31.38 -14.32 -41.95
CA GLU A 286 -30.85 -14.66 -43.28
C GLU A 286 -31.73 -15.68 -44.01
N ARG A 287 -32.19 -16.74 -43.31
CA ARG A 287 -33.16 -17.70 -43.86
C ARG A 287 -34.47 -17.04 -44.22
N TRP A 288 -34.95 -16.11 -43.41
CA TRP A 288 -36.22 -15.42 -43.65
C TRP A 288 -36.17 -14.47 -44.87
N ILE A 289 -35.06 -13.76 -45.08
CA ILE A 289 -34.86 -12.89 -46.25
C ILE A 289 -34.19 -13.57 -47.46
N ALA A 290 -33.95 -14.88 -47.37
CA ALA A 290 -33.33 -15.72 -48.40
C ALA A 290 -31.89 -15.30 -48.80
N ILE A 291 -31.10 -14.79 -47.85
CA ILE A 291 -29.65 -14.69 -48.01
C ILE A 291 -29.06 -16.09 -47.80
N GLN A 292 -28.33 -16.62 -48.80
CA GLN A 292 -27.64 -17.90 -48.68
C GLN A 292 -26.44 -17.76 -47.73
N PRO A 293 -26.37 -18.52 -46.62
CA PRO A 293 -25.22 -18.47 -45.73
C PRO A 293 -24.01 -19.20 -46.35
N ASP A 294 -22.81 -18.68 -46.08
CA ASP A 294 -21.55 -19.34 -46.44
C ASP A 294 -21.23 -20.44 -45.41
N MET A 295 -21.64 -21.67 -45.73
CA MET A 295 -21.53 -22.84 -44.86
C MET A 295 -20.07 -23.31 -44.68
N GLU A 296 -19.17 -23.05 -45.62
CA GLU A 296 -17.80 -23.56 -45.61
C GLU A 296 -16.92 -22.81 -44.58
N ALA A 297 -17.21 -21.53 -44.35
CA ALA A 297 -16.56 -20.70 -43.32
C ALA A 297 -17.04 -21.01 -41.88
N GLU A 298 -18.16 -21.71 -41.70
CA GLU A 298 -18.73 -22.05 -40.38
C GLU A 298 -18.10 -23.30 -39.78
N ASP A 299 -17.96 -24.38 -40.55
CA ASP A 299 -17.35 -25.63 -40.10
C ASP A 299 -15.86 -25.46 -39.78
N VAL A 300 -15.14 -24.64 -40.55
CA VAL A 300 -13.72 -24.34 -40.29
C VAL A 300 -13.54 -23.56 -38.98
N PHE A 301 -14.48 -22.69 -38.63
CA PHE A 301 -14.45 -21.92 -37.40
C PHE A 301 -14.78 -22.79 -36.18
N LEU A 302 -15.86 -23.57 -36.21
CA LEU A 302 -16.28 -24.43 -35.10
C LEU A 302 -15.18 -25.43 -34.73
N ASN A 303 -14.55 -26.05 -35.72
CA ASN A 303 -13.45 -26.98 -35.49
C ASN A 303 -12.22 -26.31 -34.83
N ARG A 304 -11.87 -25.07 -35.23
CA ARG A 304 -10.74 -24.33 -34.62
C ARG A 304 -11.06 -23.82 -33.22
N TYR A 305 -12.27 -23.32 -33.02
CA TYR A 305 -12.72 -22.81 -31.72
C TYR A 305 -12.83 -23.96 -30.69
N ASP A 306 -13.45 -25.08 -31.06
CA ASP A 306 -13.60 -26.25 -30.18
C ASP A 306 -12.27 -26.95 -29.90
N ALA A 307 -11.31 -26.88 -30.83
CA ALA A 307 -9.93 -27.32 -30.57
C ALA A 307 -9.25 -26.41 -29.55
N THR A 308 -9.34 -25.08 -29.74
CA THR A 308 -8.73 -24.08 -28.83
C THR A 308 -9.32 -24.16 -27.42
N VAL A 309 -10.65 -24.33 -27.29
CA VAL A 309 -11.32 -24.47 -25.99
C VAL A 309 -10.88 -25.75 -25.26
N ARG A 310 -10.70 -26.87 -25.99
CA ARG A 310 -10.20 -28.12 -25.41
C ARG A 310 -8.76 -27.99 -24.94
N GLU A 311 -7.88 -27.45 -25.78
CA GLU A 311 -6.47 -27.19 -25.41
C GLU A 311 -6.38 -26.26 -24.19
N LEU A 312 -7.21 -25.22 -24.13
CA LEU A 312 -7.23 -24.29 -23.00
C LEU A 312 -7.71 -24.94 -21.70
N ALA A 313 -8.67 -25.86 -21.76
CA ALA A 313 -9.10 -26.65 -20.60
C ALA A 313 -7.99 -27.59 -20.10
N GLU A 314 -7.32 -28.32 -21.01
CA GLU A 314 -6.20 -29.21 -20.68
C GLU A 314 -5.03 -28.46 -20.04
N HIS A 315 -4.69 -27.28 -20.58
CA HIS A 315 -3.62 -26.44 -20.03
C HIS A 315 -4.00 -25.81 -18.67
N ARG A 316 -5.28 -25.50 -18.42
CA ARG A 316 -5.76 -25.04 -17.10
C ARG A 316 -5.67 -26.15 -16.05
N ASP A 317 -5.98 -27.39 -16.41
CA ASP A 317 -5.83 -28.54 -15.52
C ASP A 317 -4.34 -28.81 -15.20
N GLN A 318 -3.45 -28.66 -16.19
CA GLN A 318 -2.00 -28.73 -15.99
C GLN A 318 -1.51 -27.60 -15.06
N GLU A 319 -1.98 -26.37 -15.26
CA GLU A 319 -1.65 -25.24 -14.38
C GLU A 319 -2.15 -25.46 -12.96
N GLN A 320 -3.38 -25.93 -12.76
CA GLN A 320 -3.93 -26.22 -11.45
C GLN A 320 -3.11 -27.30 -10.72
N THR A 321 -2.66 -28.32 -11.46
CA THR A 321 -1.78 -29.37 -10.94
C THR A 321 -0.41 -28.82 -10.54
N LEU A 322 0.19 -27.98 -11.40
CA LEU A 322 1.47 -27.33 -11.10
C LEU A 322 1.35 -26.30 -9.97
N ARG A 323 0.20 -25.62 -9.85
CA ARG A 323 -0.12 -24.66 -8.79
C ARG A 323 -0.22 -25.32 -7.42
N ALA A 324 -0.70 -26.55 -7.37
CA ALA A 324 -0.74 -27.35 -6.15
C ALA A 324 0.64 -27.91 -5.75
N GLY A 325 1.63 -27.86 -6.65
CA GLY A 325 3.01 -28.24 -6.35
C GLY A 325 3.64 -27.32 -5.31
N ALA A 326 4.12 -27.89 -4.21
CA ALA A 326 5.02 -27.21 -3.29
C ALA A 326 6.45 -27.72 -3.54
N HIS A 327 7.40 -26.80 -3.64
CA HIS A 327 8.82 -27.16 -3.59
C HIS A 327 9.23 -27.37 -2.14
N THR A 328 9.73 -28.58 -1.84
CA THR A 328 10.49 -28.84 -0.63
C THR A 328 11.97 -28.75 -0.97
N ARG A 329 12.74 -27.94 -0.24
CA ARG A 329 14.21 -27.92 -0.35
C ARG A 329 14.81 -28.46 0.93
N HIS A 330 15.73 -29.41 0.79
CA HIS A 330 16.59 -29.83 1.89
C HIS A 330 17.92 -29.08 1.80
N LEU A 331 18.15 -28.20 2.77
CA LEU A 331 19.39 -27.45 2.92
C LEU A 331 20.15 -27.97 4.13
N ARG A 332 21.44 -27.68 4.15
CA ARG A 332 22.33 -28.03 5.24
C ARG A 332 23.08 -26.81 5.71
N ASP A 333 23.02 -26.56 7.01
CA ASP A 333 23.90 -25.60 7.67
C ASP A 333 25.20 -26.31 8.05
N ALA A 334 26.24 -26.07 7.26
CA ALA A 334 27.56 -26.67 7.50
C ALA A 334 28.22 -26.14 8.79
N VAL A 335 27.82 -24.96 9.29
CA VAL A 335 28.39 -24.35 10.49
C VAL A 335 27.84 -25.01 11.74
N HIS A 336 26.53 -25.23 11.79
CA HIS A 336 25.85 -25.72 13.00
C HIS A 336 25.42 -27.19 12.91
N GLY A 337 25.57 -27.83 11.74
CA GLY A 337 25.18 -29.22 11.52
C GLY A 337 23.67 -29.43 11.44
N PHE A 338 22.89 -28.37 11.17
CA PHE A 338 21.44 -28.44 11.05
C PHE A 338 21.00 -28.88 9.66
N THR A 339 19.93 -29.66 9.62
CA THR A 339 19.15 -29.92 8.41
C THR A 339 18.02 -28.91 8.35
N ILE A 340 17.86 -28.27 7.21
CA ILE A 340 16.87 -27.22 7.01
C ILE A 340 15.92 -27.69 5.92
N ILE A 341 14.62 -27.55 6.16
CA ILE A 341 13.58 -27.91 5.20
C ILE A 341 12.81 -26.64 4.87
N GLU A 342 12.89 -26.16 3.63
CA GLU A 342 12.06 -25.06 3.15
C GLU A 342 10.89 -25.58 2.33
N GLN A 343 9.70 -25.06 2.57
CA GLN A 343 8.52 -25.34 1.78
C GLN A 343 7.99 -24.05 1.16
N SER A 344 7.97 -23.98 -0.17
CA SER A 344 7.51 -22.79 -0.92
C SER A 344 6.58 -23.17 -2.06
N SER A 345 5.59 -22.32 -2.37
CA SER A 345 4.75 -22.47 -3.56
C SER A 345 5.48 -21.98 -4.82
N HIS A 346 5.18 -22.58 -5.98
CA HIS A 346 5.64 -22.05 -7.28
C HIS A 346 5.14 -20.62 -7.56
N LEU A 347 3.98 -20.23 -7.00
CA LEU A 347 3.37 -18.92 -7.24
C LEU A 347 4.04 -17.78 -6.46
N SER A 348 4.53 -18.10 -5.27
CA SER A 348 5.17 -17.11 -4.41
C SER A 348 6.37 -17.77 -3.75
N PRO A 349 7.49 -17.90 -4.47
CA PRO A 349 8.72 -18.33 -3.84
C PRO A 349 9.13 -17.34 -2.74
N LYS A 350 8.62 -16.11 -2.73
CA LYS A 350 8.85 -15.14 -1.64
C LYS A 350 8.18 -15.57 -0.32
N ASN A 351 7.14 -16.39 -0.40
CA ASN A 351 6.39 -16.89 0.75
C ASN A 351 6.75 -18.35 0.99
N PHE A 352 7.36 -18.62 2.13
CA PHE A 352 7.81 -19.97 2.45
C PHE A 352 7.88 -20.20 3.95
N THR A 353 7.81 -21.46 4.34
CA THR A 353 8.16 -21.88 5.70
C THR A 353 9.53 -22.54 5.69
N ARG A 354 10.27 -22.39 6.78
CA ARG A 354 11.55 -23.05 7.01
C ARG A 354 11.51 -23.78 8.34
N GLU A 355 11.89 -25.04 8.34
CA GLU A 355 12.13 -25.82 9.55
C GLU A 355 13.63 -26.06 9.73
N GLU A 356 14.17 -25.73 10.89
CA GLU A 356 15.54 -26.07 11.27
C GLU A 356 15.50 -27.27 12.23
N ARG A 357 16.17 -28.35 11.83
CA ARG A 357 16.25 -29.60 12.58
C ARG A 357 17.69 -29.87 12.99
N ASN A 358 17.88 -30.30 14.22
CA ASN A 358 19.19 -30.65 14.73
C ASN A 358 19.72 -31.95 14.10
N GLY A 359 20.97 -32.34 14.42
CA GLY A 359 21.59 -33.57 13.90
C GLY A 359 20.85 -34.88 14.25
N SER A 360 19.93 -34.86 15.22
CA SER A 360 19.04 -35.98 15.55
C SER A 360 17.67 -35.93 14.86
N GLY A 361 17.42 -34.93 14.01
CA GLY A 361 16.16 -34.74 13.28
C GLY A 361 15.05 -34.04 14.06
N LEU A 362 15.31 -33.66 15.32
CA LEU A 362 14.36 -32.93 16.15
C LEU A 362 14.20 -31.50 15.65
N LEU A 363 12.95 -31.03 15.56
CA LEU A 363 12.61 -29.66 15.20
C LEU A 363 13.10 -28.73 16.32
N PHE A 364 13.95 -27.78 15.97
CA PHE A 364 14.47 -26.77 16.88
C PHE A 364 13.81 -25.42 16.63
N ARG A 365 13.55 -25.09 15.36
CA ARG A 365 12.98 -23.80 14.97
C ARG A 365 12.09 -23.94 13.74
N ARG A 366 10.99 -23.20 13.70
CA ARG A 366 10.15 -23.00 12.51
C ARG A 366 10.07 -21.51 12.21
N GLN A 367 10.23 -21.12 10.96
CA GLN A 367 10.14 -19.74 10.49
C GLN A 367 9.12 -19.64 9.37
N THR A 368 8.36 -18.55 9.35
CA THR A 368 7.44 -18.20 8.26
C THR A 368 7.90 -16.90 7.64
N TYR A 369 7.96 -16.89 6.30
CA TYR A 369 8.35 -15.74 5.52
C TYR A 369 7.20 -15.31 4.59
N GLU A 370 6.99 -14.01 4.50
CA GLU A 370 6.09 -13.35 3.54
C GLU A 370 6.88 -12.28 2.80
N ASP A 371 6.85 -12.29 1.47
CA ASP A 371 7.64 -11.40 0.60
C ASP A 371 9.15 -11.38 0.93
N ASP A 372 9.70 -12.56 1.24
CA ASP A 372 11.05 -12.82 1.76
C ASP A 372 11.38 -12.16 3.10
N VAL A 373 10.35 -11.83 3.88
CA VAL A 373 10.49 -11.19 5.18
C VAL A 373 10.08 -12.17 6.26
N LEU A 374 10.94 -12.37 7.27
CA LEU A 374 10.58 -13.17 8.43
C LEU A 374 9.41 -12.48 9.17
N THR A 375 8.27 -13.14 9.23
CA THR A 375 7.05 -12.66 9.93
C THR A 375 6.78 -13.43 11.21
N GLN A 376 7.25 -14.68 11.30
CA GLN A 376 7.10 -15.50 12.50
C GLN A 376 8.30 -16.43 12.65
N GLU A 377 8.76 -16.59 13.88
CA GLU A 377 9.76 -17.57 14.29
C GLU A 377 9.30 -18.26 15.58
N THR A 378 9.21 -19.58 15.57
CA THR A 378 8.84 -20.40 16.73
C THR A 378 10.01 -21.31 17.09
N GLU A 379 10.43 -21.28 18.35
CA GLU A 379 11.49 -22.13 18.88
C GLU A 379 10.91 -23.27 19.72
N TYR A 380 11.57 -24.43 19.69
CA TYR A 380 11.13 -25.67 20.32
C TYR A 380 12.20 -26.26 21.23
N ASP A 381 11.76 -26.85 22.36
CA ASP A 381 12.61 -27.69 23.21
C ASP A 381 12.83 -29.08 22.58
N PRO A 382 13.76 -29.90 23.11
CA PRO A 382 13.99 -31.25 22.61
C PRO A 382 12.78 -32.20 22.72
N SER A 383 11.75 -31.85 23.50
CA SER A 383 10.51 -32.62 23.64
C SER A 383 9.44 -32.18 22.62
N GLY A 384 9.72 -31.16 21.81
CA GLY A 384 8.80 -30.59 20.82
C GLY A 384 7.84 -29.54 21.36
N ASN A 385 8.02 -29.07 22.60
CA ASN A 385 7.20 -27.98 23.14
C ASN A 385 7.76 -26.63 22.68
N VAL A 386 6.85 -25.70 22.37
CA VAL A 386 7.24 -24.30 22.07
C VAL A 386 7.88 -23.69 23.31
N THR A 387 9.05 -23.06 23.15
CA THR A 387 9.74 -22.32 24.21
C THR A 387 9.56 -20.81 24.05
N GLN A 388 9.51 -20.34 22.80
CA GLN A 388 9.37 -18.94 22.44
C GLN A 388 8.74 -18.81 21.06
N GLU A 389 7.97 -17.75 20.86
CA GLU A 389 7.52 -17.32 19.54
C GLU A 389 7.84 -15.84 19.35
N THR A 390 8.41 -15.50 18.21
CA THR A 390 8.73 -14.13 17.81
C THR A 390 7.92 -13.78 16.58
N LEU A 391 7.05 -12.78 16.69
CA LEU A 391 6.24 -12.25 15.60
C LEU A 391 6.84 -10.93 15.11
N SER A 392 6.98 -10.78 13.81
CA SER A 392 7.50 -9.58 13.15
C SER A 392 6.45 -9.01 12.21
N GLN A 393 6.00 -7.78 12.48
CA GLN A 393 5.02 -7.07 11.67
C GLN A 393 5.68 -5.85 11.01
N TYR A 394 5.42 -5.69 9.71
CA TYR A 394 5.89 -4.56 8.91
C TYR A 394 4.68 -3.71 8.52
N PHE A 395 4.69 -2.44 8.89
CA PHE A 395 3.54 -1.56 8.62
C PHE A 395 3.58 -0.98 7.20
N PRO A 396 2.41 -0.78 6.55
CA PRO A 396 2.33 -0.13 5.25
C PRO A 396 3.01 1.24 5.29
N GLY A 397 4.06 1.44 4.48
CA GLY A 397 4.89 2.65 4.49
C GLY A 397 6.28 2.47 5.12
N GLY A 398 6.54 1.34 5.79
CA GLY A 398 7.87 0.90 6.21
C GLY A 398 8.55 1.75 7.29
N GLN A 399 7.80 2.60 8.01
CA GLN A 399 8.34 3.52 9.01
C GLN A 399 8.67 2.84 10.33
N VAL A 400 7.85 1.86 10.70
CA VAL A 400 8.01 1.09 11.94
C VAL A 400 7.97 -0.40 11.61
N ARG A 401 8.82 -1.17 12.28
CA ARG A 401 8.76 -2.63 12.35
C ARG A 401 8.49 -3.01 13.81
N ARG A 402 7.45 -3.79 14.06
CA ARG A 402 7.15 -4.32 15.40
C ARG A 402 7.64 -5.75 15.51
N VAL A 403 8.31 -6.04 16.62
CA VAL A 403 8.73 -7.39 17.01
C VAL A 403 8.12 -7.73 18.35
N GLN A 404 7.37 -8.82 18.42
CA GLN A 404 6.74 -9.31 19.64
C GLN A 404 7.33 -10.66 20.01
N GLU A 405 7.91 -10.77 21.20
CA GLU A 405 8.38 -12.00 21.81
C GLU A 405 7.31 -12.52 22.76
N GLN A 406 6.85 -13.74 22.55
CA GLN A 406 5.86 -14.45 23.35
C GLN A 406 6.49 -15.72 23.92
N ALA A 407 6.10 -16.08 25.14
CA ALA A 407 6.53 -17.31 25.77
C ALA A 407 5.34 -18.05 26.39
N PRO A 408 5.40 -19.39 26.51
CA PRO A 408 4.36 -20.15 27.16
C PRO A 408 4.23 -19.78 28.64
N LYS A 409 2.99 -19.53 29.07
CA LYS A 409 2.59 -19.38 30.47
C LYS A 409 1.18 -19.97 30.62
N ASP A 410 1.03 -20.90 31.56
CA ASP A 410 -0.25 -21.59 31.83
C ASP A 410 -0.90 -22.21 30.57
N GLY A 411 -0.08 -22.80 29.70
CA GLY A 411 -0.51 -23.45 28.46
C GLY A 411 -0.90 -22.50 27.32
N LYS A 412 -0.65 -21.18 27.45
CA LYS A 412 -0.90 -20.18 26.41
C LYS A 412 0.36 -19.37 26.12
N LEU A 413 0.52 -18.89 24.89
CA LEU A 413 1.55 -17.90 24.57
C LEU A 413 1.11 -16.54 25.12
N VAL A 414 2.00 -15.91 25.90
CA VAL A 414 1.77 -14.59 26.49
C VAL A 414 2.91 -13.68 26.07
N LEU A 415 2.56 -12.47 25.64
CA LEU A 415 3.52 -11.41 25.30
C LEU A 415 4.49 -11.20 26.47
N GLN A 416 5.78 -11.30 26.18
CA GLN A 416 6.85 -11.03 27.13
C GLN A 416 7.45 -9.66 26.85
N ARG A 417 7.70 -9.39 25.57
CA ARG A 417 8.33 -8.17 25.13
C ARG A 417 7.78 -7.75 23.77
N GLN A 418 7.52 -6.47 23.61
CA GLN A 418 7.25 -5.85 22.31
C GLN A 418 8.30 -4.77 22.08
N THR A 419 8.95 -4.79 20.92
CA THR A 419 9.88 -3.76 20.49
C THR A 419 9.44 -3.21 19.15
N ASP A 420 9.22 -1.90 19.10
CA ASP A 420 8.97 -1.18 17.87
C ASP A 420 10.29 -0.55 17.43
N PHE A 421 10.64 -0.70 16.16
CA PHE A 421 11.85 -0.17 15.55
C PHE A 421 11.49 0.86 14.49
N TRP A 422 12.20 1.97 14.46
CA TRP A 422 12.20 2.91 13.34
C TRP A 422 12.72 2.24 12.06
N ARG A 423 12.42 2.85 10.90
CA ARG A 423 12.89 2.40 9.59
C ARG A 423 14.41 2.30 9.50
N ASN A 424 15.12 3.23 10.15
CA ASN A 424 16.58 3.24 10.21
C ASN A 424 17.17 2.10 11.08
N GLY A 425 16.33 1.31 11.75
CA GLY A 425 16.71 0.18 12.58
C GLY A 425 16.87 0.52 14.07
N ASN A 426 16.82 1.79 14.45
CA ASN A 426 16.87 2.20 15.85
C ASN A 426 15.59 1.78 16.58
N THR A 427 15.71 1.49 17.88
CA THR A 427 14.56 1.25 18.73
C THR A 427 13.72 2.51 18.82
N HIS A 428 12.40 2.39 18.70
CA HIS A 428 11.41 3.43 18.92
C HIS A 428 10.74 3.27 20.29
N ALA A 429 10.26 2.07 20.59
CA ALA A 429 9.60 1.78 21.86
C ALA A 429 9.89 0.35 22.31
N VAL A 430 9.97 0.13 23.62
CA VAL A 430 10.08 -1.19 24.23
C VAL A 430 9.05 -1.31 25.34
N LEU A 431 8.16 -2.29 25.23
CA LEU A 431 7.34 -2.78 26.32
C LEU A 431 7.90 -4.13 26.78
N ASP A 432 8.36 -4.22 28.01
CA ASP A 432 8.87 -5.47 28.62
C ASP A 432 8.00 -5.82 29.84
N GLN A 433 7.16 -6.83 29.66
CA GLN A 433 6.25 -7.33 30.70
C GLN A 433 6.98 -8.13 31.79
N ARG A 434 8.21 -8.62 31.53
CA ARG A 434 8.98 -9.37 32.55
C ARG A 434 9.51 -8.43 33.62
N SER A 435 9.98 -7.27 33.22
CA SER A 435 10.50 -6.24 34.14
C SER A 435 9.49 -5.19 34.56
N ASP A 436 8.26 -5.24 34.02
CA ASP A 436 7.24 -4.18 34.13
C ASP A 436 7.86 -2.82 33.75
N ALA A 437 8.34 -2.78 32.51
CA ALA A 437 9.10 -1.69 31.95
C ALA A 437 8.52 -1.23 30.62
N PHE A 438 8.50 0.08 30.42
CA PHE A 438 8.17 0.70 29.16
C PHE A 438 9.13 1.85 28.87
N ALA A 439 9.62 1.96 27.64
CA ALA A 439 10.58 2.98 27.26
C ALA A 439 10.33 3.48 25.84
N TYR A 440 10.52 4.78 25.63
CA TYR A 440 10.53 5.43 24.31
C TYR A 440 11.90 5.98 23.97
N PHE A 441 12.23 5.89 22.69
CA PHE A 441 13.49 6.28 22.12
C PHE A 441 13.24 7.15 20.89
N GLY A 442 14.03 8.21 20.74
CA GLY A 442 13.98 9.10 19.58
C GLY A 442 14.51 8.40 18.33
N GLU A 443 14.34 9.02 17.16
CA GLU A 443 14.77 8.44 15.89
C GLU A 443 16.28 8.16 15.84
N GLY A 444 17.09 8.94 16.56
CA GLY A 444 18.52 8.70 16.76
C GLY A 444 18.89 7.62 17.79
N GLY A 445 17.90 6.94 18.38
CA GLY A 445 18.10 5.89 19.40
C GLY A 445 18.32 6.39 20.83
N SER A 446 18.25 7.70 21.08
CA SER A 446 18.36 8.27 22.42
C SER A 446 17.11 8.00 23.25
N LEU A 447 17.27 7.56 24.49
CA LEU A 447 16.15 7.40 25.44
C LEU A 447 15.46 8.74 25.68
N LEU A 448 14.14 8.81 25.47
CA LEU A 448 13.32 10.00 25.69
C LEU A 448 12.47 9.88 26.96
N TYR A 449 11.99 8.67 27.25
CA TYR A 449 11.12 8.39 28.37
C TYR A 449 11.29 6.95 28.83
N GLU A 450 11.13 6.74 30.14
CA GLU A 450 11.13 5.40 30.73
C GLU A 450 10.16 5.36 31.92
N ASP A 451 9.44 4.24 32.04
CA ASP A 451 8.60 3.87 33.17
C ASP A 451 8.90 2.42 33.57
N VAL A 452 9.51 2.23 34.74
CA VAL A 452 10.01 0.92 35.16
C VAL A 452 9.71 0.68 36.63
N ALA A 453 9.05 -0.44 36.94
CA ALA A 453 8.82 -0.89 38.31
C ALA A 453 9.91 -1.85 38.84
N ARG A 454 10.68 -2.51 37.97
CA ARG A 454 11.71 -3.52 38.32
C ARG A 454 11.17 -4.61 39.27
N GLY A 455 9.93 -5.05 39.05
CA GLY A 455 9.27 -6.06 39.88
C GLY A 455 8.80 -5.57 41.26
N ASN A 456 8.88 -4.27 41.56
CA ASN A 456 8.29 -3.67 42.75
C ASN A 456 7.53 -2.38 42.39
N PRO A 457 6.19 -2.40 42.33
CA PRO A 457 5.37 -1.22 41.99
C PRO A 457 5.66 0.00 42.89
N ALA A 458 6.05 -0.20 44.15
CA ALA A 458 6.39 0.88 45.06
C ALA A 458 7.73 1.59 44.72
N LYS A 459 8.56 0.99 43.86
CA LYS A 459 9.83 1.56 43.36
C LYS A 459 9.73 2.00 41.90
N ARG A 460 8.51 2.15 41.37
CA ARG A 460 8.26 2.60 40.00
C ARG A 460 8.91 3.95 39.76
N GLN A 461 9.77 4.01 38.75
CA GLN A 461 10.42 5.23 38.29
C GLN A 461 9.87 5.57 36.93
N ARG A 462 9.24 6.74 36.82
CA ARG A 462 8.68 7.26 35.57
C ARG A 462 9.20 8.67 35.31
N GLY A 463 9.69 8.93 34.11
CA GLY A 463 10.26 10.22 33.76
C GLY A 463 10.66 10.34 32.31
N MET A 464 10.62 11.57 31.80
CA MET A 464 11.34 11.98 30.60
C MET A 464 12.85 12.04 30.88
N VAL A 465 13.65 12.02 29.82
CA VAL A 465 15.10 12.20 29.84
C VAL A 465 15.47 13.41 28.98
N ASP A 466 16.19 14.36 29.55
CA ASP A 466 16.63 15.55 28.81
C ASP A 466 17.90 15.29 27.99
N ALA A 467 18.39 16.31 27.27
CA ALA A 467 19.59 16.20 26.45
C ALA A 467 20.88 15.90 27.25
N LYS A 468 20.88 16.11 28.57
CA LYS A 468 22.00 15.82 29.48
C LYS A 468 21.89 14.42 30.12
N GLY A 469 20.82 13.68 29.84
CA GLY A 469 20.53 12.40 30.48
C GLY A 469 19.88 12.53 31.87
N GLU A 470 19.48 13.74 32.27
CA GLU A 470 18.81 13.98 33.54
C GLU A 470 17.31 13.65 33.43
N ARG A 471 16.77 13.01 34.47
CA ARG A 471 15.36 12.63 34.53
C ARG A 471 14.49 13.72 35.10
N PHE A 472 13.36 13.95 34.46
CA PHE A 472 12.32 14.85 34.96
C PHE A 472 10.92 14.26 34.74
N GLY A 473 9.99 14.54 35.64
CA GLY A 473 8.62 14.04 35.60
C GLY A 473 7.61 15.17 35.71
N LEU A 474 6.45 14.88 36.33
CA LEU A 474 5.38 15.85 36.56
C LEU A 474 5.80 16.99 37.50
N TYR A 475 5.07 18.11 37.44
CA TYR A 475 5.26 19.24 38.34
C TYR A 475 5.23 18.80 39.82
N ARG A 476 4.30 17.93 40.20
CA ARG A 476 4.22 17.33 41.55
C ARG A 476 5.54 16.72 42.00
N ASP A 477 6.17 15.94 41.12
CA ASP A 477 7.37 15.17 41.46
C ASP A 477 8.61 16.08 41.48
N GLU A 478 8.70 17.04 40.56
CA GLU A 478 9.78 18.03 40.56
C GLU A 478 9.65 19.05 41.71
N LYS A 479 8.43 19.42 42.09
CA LYS A 479 8.14 20.24 43.28
C LYS A 479 8.53 19.52 44.56
N ALA A 480 8.37 18.21 44.64
CA ALA A 480 8.82 17.42 45.78
C ALA A 480 10.36 17.42 45.91
N LYS A 481 11.08 17.41 44.78
CA LYS A 481 12.56 17.54 44.76
C LYS A 481 13.04 18.97 45.03
N ASN A 482 12.31 19.97 44.55
CA ASN A 482 12.57 21.39 44.77
C ASN A 482 11.30 22.10 45.27
N PRO A 483 11.11 22.20 46.61
CA PRO A 483 9.92 22.80 47.21
C PRO A 483 9.66 24.27 46.84
N THR A 484 10.64 24.99 46.28
CA THR A 484 10.47 26.39 45.83
C THR A 484 10.01 26.54 44.39
N LEU A 485 10.03 25.45 43.60
CA LEU A 485 9.66 25.45 42.18
C LEU A 485 8.24 25.95 41.96
N THR A 486 8.03 27.02 41.20
CA THR A 486 6.68 27.47 40.82
C THR A 486 6.20 26.79 39.54
N THR A 487 4.90 26.84 39.23
CA THR A 487 4.37 26.34 37.95
C THR A 487 4.98 27.08 36.76
N GLY A 488 5.17 28.40 36.85
CA GLY A 488 5.86 29.19 35.83
C GLY A 488 7.31 28.73 35.61
N GLN A 489 8.08 28.52 36.69
CA GLN A 489 9.44 27.98 36.60
C GLN A 489 9.47 26.55 36.03
N TYR A 490 8.45 25.74 36.31
CA TYR A 490 8.31 24.42 35.73
C TYR A 490 7.96 24.47 34.23
N LEU A 491 7.14 25.42 33.78
CA LEU A 491 6.92 25.67 32.34
C LEU A 491 8.22 26.09 31.64
N ASP A 492 9.03 26.94 32.27
CA ASP A 492 10.35 27.32 31.74
C ASP A 492 11.29 26.10 31.67
N MET A 493 11.23 25.22 32.68
CA MET A 493 11.98 23.97 32.70
C MET A 493 11.52 23.02 31.58
N LEU A 494 10.20 22.87 31.36
CA LEU A 494 9.65 22.07 30.26
C LEU A 494 10.07 22.64 28.91
N ALA A 495 9.99 23.95 28.72
CA ALA A 495 10.44 24.61 27.50
C ALA A 495 11.92 24.33 27.20
N GLN A 496 12.77 24.31 28.23
CA GLN A 496 14.18 23.98 28.09
C GLN A 496 14.44 22.48 27.83
N LYS A 497 13.73 21.58 28.52
CA LYS A 497 14.03 20.13 28.51
C LYS A 497 13.30 19.36 27.39
N LEU A 498 12.16 19.86 26.90
CA LEU A 498 11.40 19.33 25.76
C LEU A 498 11.89 19.98 24.45
N ASP A 499 13.19 19.95 24.22
CA ASP A 499 13.91 20.66 23.16
C ASP A 499 13.74 20.06 21.75
N THR A 500 13.07 18.92 21.64
CA THR A 500 12.71 18.31 20.35
C THR A 500 11.21 18.01 20.28
N GLU A 501 10.70 17.92 19.06
CA GLU A 501 9.31 17.60 18.77
C GLU A 501 8.91 16.24 19.31
N GLU A 502 9.82 15.26 19.24
CA GLU A 502 9.59 13.92 19.78
C GLU A 502 9.45 13.94 21.30
N LYS A 503 10.26 14.75 22.00
CA LYS A 503 10.12 14.89 23.46
C LYS A 503 8.82 15.55 23.83
N LEU A 504 8.39 16.58 23.09
CA LEU A 504 7.08 17.20 23.30
C LEU A 504 5.97 16.16 23.11
N ALA A 505 5.97 15.45 21.97
CA ALA A 505 4.98 14.43 21.66
C ALA A 505 4.90 13.34 22.75
N VAL A 506 6.05 12.77 23.12
CA VAL A 506 6.14 11.72 24.15
C VAL A 506 5.72 12.25 25.51
N PHE A 507 6.07 13.49 25.88
CA PHE A 507 5.64 14.07 27.15
C PHE A 507 4.12 14.15 27.24
N PHE A 508 3.45 14.66 26.21
CA PHE A 508 1.99 14.75 26.18
C PHE A 508 1.34 13.36 26.18
N GLU A 509 1.83 12.44 25.35
CA GLU A 509 1.31 11.08 25.28
C GLU A 509 1.44 10.34 26.63
N GLN A 510 2.57 10.51 27.31
CA GLN A 510 2.84 9.78 28.52
C GLN A 510 2.27 10.44 29.75
N PHE A 511 2.31 11.77 29.90
CA PHE A 511 2.00 12.44 31.15
C PHE A 511 0.62 13.08 31.22
N LEU A 512 -0.10 13.19 30.10
CA LEU A 512 -1.41 13.81 30.05
C LEU A 512 -2.48 12.76 29.72
N ARG A 513 -3.59 12.77 30.47
CA ARG A 513 -4.72 11.86 30.26
C ARG A 513 -5.95 12.68 29.91
N TYR A 514 -6.57 12.33 28.78
CA TYR A 514 -7.82 12.95 28.36
C TYR A 514 -8.95 12.63 29.34
N ALA A 515 -9.61 13.67 29.84
CA ALA A 515 -10.82 13.53 30.65
C ALA A 515 -11.82 14.62 30.27
N TYR A 516 -13.01 14.21 29.82
CA TYR A 516 -14.08 15.13 29.51
C TYR A 516 -14.59 15.78 30.80
N ASP A 517 -14.57 17.10 30.87
CA ASP A 517 -15.08 17.81 32.03
C ASP A 517 -16.55 18.16 31.86
N VAL A 518 -17.36 17.75 32.84
CA VAL A 518 -18.78 18.11 32.92
C VAL A 518 -18.85 19.51 33.54
N GLY A 519 -18.85 20.55 32.71
CA GLY A 519 -18.95 21.94 33.18
C GLY A 519 -18.16 22.99 32.40
N ASP A 520 -17.30 22.58 31.44
CA ASP A 520 -16.51 23.48 30.57
C ASP A 520 -15.75 24.58 31.34
N GLU A 521 -14.93 24.17 32.31
CA GLU A 521 -14.01 25.08 33.01
C GLU A 521 -12.68 25.12 32.26
N TRP A 522 -12.55 26.03 31.27
CA TRP A 522 -11.29 26.23 30.53
C TRP A 522 -10.14 26.54 31.49
N GLN A 523 -9.05 25.77 31.45
CA GLN A 523 -7.94 25.90 32.39
C GLN A 523 -6.71 26.55 31.76
N THR A 524 -5.97 27.29 32.58
CA THR A 524 -4.63 27.76 32.23
C THR A 524 -3.63 26.61 32.26
N ALA A 525 -2.50 26.77 31.54
CA ALA A 525 -1.43 25.77 31.56
C ALA A 525 -0.96 25.47 33.00
N GLU A 526 -0.85 26.49 33.85
CA GLU A 526 -0.46 26.36 35.25
C GLU A 526 -1.46 25.54 36.08
N GLU A 527 -2.76 25.64 35.80
CA GLU A 527 -3.80 24.83 36.45
C GLU A 527 -3.73 23.38 35.98
N THR A 528 -3.57 23.15 34.67
CA THR A 528 -3.38 21.79 34.10
C THR A 528 -2.19 21.08 34.75
N LEU A 529 -1.07 21.78 34.98
CA LEU A 529 0.12 21.23 35.63
C LEU A 529 -0.12 20.77 37.07
N GLN A 530 -1.04 21.43 37.80
CA GLN A 530 -1.35 21.11 39.19
C GLN A 530 -2.37 19.98 39.31
N ARG A 531 -3.18 19.77 38.27
CA ARG A 531 -4.28 18.82 38.25
C ARG A 531 -3.79 17.40 37.91
N THR A 532 -3.28 16.71 38.92
CA THR A 532 -2.80 15.32 38.77
C THR A 532 -3.73 14.29 39.39
N GLU A 533 -3.95 13.16 38.72
CA GLU A 533 -4.73 12.01 39.17
C GLU A 533 -3.85 10.74 39.22
N GLU A 534 -3.98 9.94 40.28
CA GLU A 534 -3.34 8.62 40.37
C GLU A 534 -4.21 7.54 39.73
N LEU A 535 -3.65 6.76 38.81
CA LEU A 535 -4.31 5.59 38.26
C LEU A 535 -4.20 4.40 39.20
N GLU A 536 -5.28 4.03 39.88
CA GLU A 536 -5.33 2.93 40.86
C GLU A 536 -4.68 1.62 40.36
N LYS A 537 -4.85 1.28 39.08
CA LYS A 537 -4.30 0.05 38.49
C LYS A 537 -2.78 0.05 38.35
N THR A 538 -2.14 1.22 38.30
CA THR A 538 -0.71 1.36 37.99
C THR A 538 0.08 2.10 39.07
N GLY A 539 -0.60 2.83 39.97
CA GLY A 539 -0.01 3.75 40.94
C GLY A 539 0.64 4.99 40.31
N ALA A 540 0.48 5.18 38.99
CA ALA A 540 1.13 6.23 38.24
C ALA A 540 0.25 7.49 38.19
N TYR A 541 0.86 8.67 38.35
CA TYR A 541 0.18 9.96 38.32
C TYR A 541 0.15 10.55 36.92
N TYR A 542 -0.95 11.18 36.50
CA TYR A 542 -1.07 11.84 35.20
C TYR A 542 -1.67 13.22 35.40
N MET A 543 -1.26 14.20 34.59
CA MET A 543 -2.04 15.41 34.42
C MET A 543 -3.38 15.05 33.77
N ARG A 544 -4.44 15.71 34.21
CA ARG A 544 -5.78 15.49 33.68
C ARG A 544 -6.24 16.76 32.97
N GLY A 545 -6.75 16.61 31.75
CA GLY A 545 -7.38 17.69 31.01
C GLY A 545 -8.06 17.22 29.73
N ASP A 546 -8.79 18.10 29.06
CA ASP A 546 -9.43 17.86 27.76
C ASP A 546 -8.72 18.60 26.62
N CYS A 547 -9.41 18.93 25.52
CA CYS A 547 -8.75 19.40 24.31
C CYS A 547 -8.08 20.78 24.45
N ASP A 548 -8.70 21.72 25.16
CA ASP A 548 -8.12 23.05 25.35
C ASP A 548 -7.00 23.04 26.39
N ASP A 549 -7.08 22.21 27.42
CA ASP A 549 -5.97 22.00 28.37
C ASP A 549 -4.70 21.51 27.65
N TYR A 550 -4.86 20.52 26.76
CA TYR A 550 -3.76 20.04 25.89
C TYR A 550 -3.17 21.20 25.08
N ALA A 551 -4.05 21.95 24.40
CA ALA A 551 -3.64 22.99 23.48
C ALA A 551 -2.97 24.18 24.19
N PHE A 552 -3.50 24.60 25.34
CA PHE A 552 -2.95 25.71 26.12
C PHE A 552 -1.63 25.35 26.77
N LEU A 553 -1.50 24.16 27.35
CA LEU A 553 -0.23 23.69 27.91
C LEU A 553 0.86 23.63 26.82
N ALA A 554 0.54 23.06 25.65
CA ALA A 554 1.49 22.96 24.54
C ALA A 554 1.90 24.35 24.05
N ARG A 555 0.94 25.25 23.85
CA ARG A 555 1.19 26.63 23.42
C ARG A 555 2.14 27.35 24.36
N ASP A 556 1.94 27.23 25.67
CA ASP A 556 2.71 27.94 26.67
C ASP A 556 4.15 27.44 26.80
N ILE A 557 4.37 26.14 26.61
CA ILE A 557 5.70 25.54 26.47
C ILE A 557 6.37 26.07 25.19
N LEU A 558 5.69 25.97 24.05
CA LEU A 558 6.22 26.37 22.74
C LEU A 558 6.54 27.87 22.66
N ARG A 559 5.72 28.73 23.25
CA ARG A 559 5.98 30.19 23.32
C ARG A 559 7.22 30.51 24.14
N ARG A 560 7.46 29.79 25.24
CA ARG A 560 8.71 29.89 26.03
C ARG A 560 9.93 29.38 25.26
N GLN A 561 9.73 28.49 24.28
CA GLN A 561 10.75 28.09 23.30
C GLN A 561 10.94 29.11 22.15
N GLY A 562 10.24 30.24 22.19
CA GLY A 562 10.30 31.27 21.16
C GLY A 562 9.48 30.97 19.90
N LYS A 563 8.63 29.93 19.92
CA LYS A 563 7.74 29.59 18.81
C LYS A 563 6.47 30.44 18.84
N ASN A 564 5.99 30.84 17.67
CA ASN A 564 4.73 31.58 17.55
C ASN A 564 3.54 30.60 17.53
N ALA A 565 3.30 29.95 18.67
CA ALA A 565 2.22 28.98 18.84
C ALA A 565 0.90 29.64 19.25
N HIS A 566 -0.20 29.12 18.73
CA HIS A 566 -1.57 29.55 19.04
C HIS A 566 -2.48 28.36 19.30
N VAL A 567 -3.54 28.59 20.06
CA VAL A 567 -4.65 27.63 20.15
C VAL A 567 -5.67 27.99 19.08
N VAL A 568 -5.85 27.10 18.10
CA VAL A 568 -6.90 27.21 17.08
C VAL A 568 -8.14 26.49 17.57
N PHE A 569 -9.28 27.17 17.48
CA PHE A 569 -10.57 26.57 17.74
C PHE A 569 -11.14 26.02 16.44
N ILE A 570 -11.44 24.73 16.43
CA ILE A 570 -12.27 24.07 15.43
C ILE A 570 -13.57 23.61 16.12
N PRO A 571 -14.66 23.33 15.40
CA PRO A 571 -15.92 22.98 16.04
C PRO A 571 -15.77 21.87 17.07
N GLN A 572 -16.08 22.20 18.33
CA GLN A 572 -16.01 21.30 19.49
C GLN A 572 -14.61 20.78 19.85
N HIS A 573 -13.54 21.44 19.37
CA HIS A 573 -12.18 20.99 19.64
C HIS A 573 -11.15 22.13 19.60
N ALA A 574 -10.12 22.03 20.44
CA ALA A 574 -9.04 23.01 20.54
C ALA A 574 -7.69 22.34 20.27
N ILE A 575 -6.84 23.02 19.51
CA ILE A 575 -5.59 22.44 18.99
C ILE A 575 -4.47 23.46 19.10
N CYS A 576 -3.27 23.06 19.53
CA CYS A 576 -2.12 23.94 19.48
C CYS A 576 -1.48 23.86 18.09
N VAL A 577 -1.26 25.00 17.43
CA VAL A 577 -0.69 25.09 16.09
C VAL A 577 0.44 26.13 16.06
N TRP A 578 1.53 25.80 15.36
CA TRP A 578 2.57 26.74 14.99
C TRP A 578 3.08 26.42 13.58
N VAL A 579 3.72 27.40 12.95
CA VAL A 579 4.29 27.24 11.63
C VAL A 579 5.74 27.69 11.65
N GLU A 580 6.58 26.96 10.94
CA GLU A 580 7.96 27.32 10.69
C GLU A 580 8.21 27.39 9.19
N ARG A 581 9.22 28.18 8.82
CA ARG A 581 9.68 28.28 7.44
C ARG A 581 11.09 27.71 7.36
N ASP A 582 11.33 26.81 6.42
CA ASP A 582 12.65 26.23 6.20
C ASP A 582 13.57 27.17 5.39
N ALA A 583 14.77 26.69 5.05
CA ALA A 583 15.76 27.47 4.31
C ALA A 583 15.37 27.66 2.82
N GLU A 584 14.63 26.70 2.28
CA GLU A 584 14.08 26.67 0.93
C GLU A 584 12.87 27.61 0.78
N GLY A 585 12.31 28.05 1.90
CA GLY A 585 11.21 29.00 1.98
C GLY A 585 9.83 28.34 2.02
N GLU A 586 9.76 27.03 2.21
CA GLU A 586 8.55 26.22 2.36
C GLU A 586 8.00 26.34 3.79
N PHE A 587 6.68 26.25 3.92
CA PHE A 587 5.98 26.32 5.19
C PHE A 587 5.75 24.93 5.77
N HIS A 588 6.08 24.76 7.04
CA HIS A 588 5.84 23.56 7.82
C HIS A 588 4.89 23.86 8.98
N ALA A 589 3.65 23.39 8.88
CA ALA A 589 2.69 23.52 9.96
C ALA A 589 2.78 22.31 10.88
N LYS A 590 2.77 22.58 12.18
CA LYS A 590 2.88 21.57 13.23
C LYS A 590 1.75 21.75 14.22
N ALA A 591 1.29 20.66 14.81
CA ALA A 591 0.26 20.69 15.83
C ALA A 591 0.52 19.71 16.97
N GLN A 592 0.09 20.09 18.16
CA GLN A 592 -0.04 19.22 19.32
C GLN A 592 -1.49 19.26 19.80
N ASP A 593 -2.17 18.12 19.81
CA ASP A 593 -3.55 17.98 20.28
C ASP A 593 -3.80 16.59 20.90
N THR A 594 -5.07 16.25 21.13
CA THR A 594 -5.50 14.95 21.68
C THR A 594 -5.30 13.78 20.71
N PHE A 595 -5.09 14.06 19.42
CA PHE A 595 -4.77 13.07 18.41
C PHE A 595 -3.26 12.78 18.34
N GLY A 596 -2.43 13.62 18.97
CA GLY A 596 -0.99 13.50 19.09
C GLY A 596 -0.26 14.70 18.50
N PHE A 597 1.02 14.50 18.21
CA PHE A 597 1.82 15.47 17.47
C PHE A 597 1.70 15.22 15.97
N ASP A 598 1.46 16.26 15.18
CA ASP A 598 1.45 16.20 13.72
C ASP A 598 2.43 17.21 13.11
N HIS A 599 3.09 16.81 12.02
CA HIS A 599 3.92 17.65 11.18
C HIS A 599 3.43 17.55 9.73
N ASN A 600 2.91 18.64 9.17
CA ASN A 600 2.36 18.69 7.81
C ASN A 600 1.26 17.63 7.55
N GLY A 601 0.43 17.40 8.58
CA GLY A 601 -0.62 16.39 8.59
C GLY A 601 -0.12 14.96 8.80
N ASN A 602 1.19 14.75 8.94
CA ASN A 602 1.78 13.47 9.25
C ASN A 602 1.92 13.30 10.76
N ARG A 603 1.29 12.25 11.31
CA ARG A 603 1.30 12.00 12.74
C ARG A 603 2.59 11.34 13.22
N TYR A 604 3.12 11.83 14.33
CA TYR A 604 4.23 11.21 15.03
C TYR A 604 3.84 9.83 15.60
N GLY A 605 4.74 8.85 15.50
CA GLY A 605 4.61 7.55 16.16
C GLY A 605 3.47 6.63 15.70
N ARG A 606 2.69 6.97 14.65
CA ARG A 606 1.61 6.12 14.12
C ARG A 606 1.94 5.48 12.78
N ASP A 607 1.30 4.32 12.55
CA ASP A 607 1.39 3.46 11.36
C ASP A 607 0.78 4.06 10.06
N HIS A 608 0.63 5.39 9.97
CA HIS A 608 0.12 6.01 8.76
C HIS A 608 1.25 6.30 7.77
N PRO A 609 1.08 6.03 6.46
CA PRO A 609 2.03 6.45 5.46
C PRO A 609 2.21 7.96 5.56
N ARG A 610 3.44 8.42 5.86
CA ARG A 610 3.78 9.84 5.72
C ARG A 610 3.51 10.21 4.27
N ASP A 611 2.69 11.21 4.04
CA ASP A 611 2.60 11.85 2.74
C ASP A 611 3.94 12.52 2.47
N ARG A 612 4.74 11.88 1.60
CA ARG A 612 6.11 12.31 1.31
C ARG A 612 6.15 13.69 0.67
N GLU A 613 5.09 14.08 -0.02
CA GLU A 613 4.99 15.42 -0.59
C GLU A 613 4.71 16.43 0.50
N SER A 614 3.85 16.12 1.48
CA SER A 614 3.64 17.04 2.61
C SER A 614 4.87 17.14 3.52
N ALA A 615 5.69 16.10 3.62
CA ALA A 615 6.93 16.14 4.41
C ALA A 615 7.93 17.21 3.93
N LYS A 616 7.90 17.56 2.64
CA LYS A 616 8.76 18.60 2.04
C LYS A 616 8.34 20.03 2.38
N GLY A 617 7.21 20.23 3.05
CA GLY A 617 6.66 21.56 3.29
C GLY A 617 5.71 22.00 2.17
N PHE A 618 5.15 23.21 2.33
CA PHE A 618 4.17 23.77 1.40
C PHE A 618 4.55 25.17 0.97
N THR A 619 4.36 25.45 -0.32
CA THR A 619 4.61 26.78 -0.88
C THR A 619 3.67 27.86 -0.32
N LYS A 620 2.47 27.47 0.13
CA LYS A 620 1.48 28.36 0.74
C LYS A 620 1.23 28.01 2.20
N LEU A 621 1.24 29.03 3.04
CA LEU A 621 0.97 28.94 4.47
C LEU A 621 -0.38 28.28 4.79
N ILE A 622 -1.44 28.67 4.08
CA ILE A 622 -2.78 28.11 4.30
C ILE A 622 -2.89 26.64 3.91
N ASP A 623 -2.10 26.17 2.94
CA ASP A 623 -2.06 24.76 2.55
C ASP A 623 -1.36 23.93 3.63
N ALA A 624 -0.28 24.47 4.21
CA ALA A 624 0.37 23.86 5.38
C ALA A 624 -0.61 23.74 6.56
N LEU A 625 -1.32 24.81 6.91
CA LEU A 625 -2.30 24.80 8.01
C LEU A 625 -3.44 23.80 7.73
N ASN A 626 -3.97 23.77 6.50
CA ASN A 626 -5.03 22.83 6.13
C ASN A 626 -4.58 21.37 6.10
N SER A 627 -3.29 21.10 5.92
CA SER A 627 -2.76 19.73 6.00
C SER A 627 -3.02 19.09 7.36
N LEU A 628 -3.02 19.89 8.44
CA LEU A 628 -3.30 19.46 9.81
C LEU A 628 -4.79 19.12 10.03
N MET A 629 -5.69 19.69 9.23
CA MET A 629 -7.14 19.55 9.43
C MET A 629 -7.70 18.23 8.88
N LYS A 630 -6.99 17.60 7.92
CA LYS A 630 -7.45 16.40 7.20
C LYS A 630 -7.88 15.25 8.13
N LYS A 631 -7.25 15.13 9.32
CA LYS A 631 -7.54 14.08 10.30
C LYS A 631 -8.94 14.19 10.92
N TYR A 632 -9.50 15.39 11.01
CA TYR A 632 -10.80 15.60 11.66
C TYR A 632 -11.98 15.16 10.81
N LYS A 633 -11.75 14.75 9.56
CA LYS A 633 -12.74 14.01 8.76
C LYS A 633 -13.25 12.74 9.45
N TYR A 634 -12.48 12.20 10.39
CA TYR A 634 -12.83 11.01 11.16
C TYR A 634 -13.06 11.37 12.64
N PRO A 635 -13.98 10.68 13.34
CA PRO A 635 -14.18 10.88 14.77
C PRO A 635 -12.94 10.48 15.58
N GLY A 636 -12.79 11.05 16.78
CA GLY A 636 -11.70 10.72 17.70
C GLY A 636 -11.85 11.37 19.08
N LEU A 637 -10.77 11.37 19.87
CA LEU A 637 -10.76 11.92 21.23
C LEU A 637 -11.02 13.43 21.20
N GLY A 638 -12.18 13.85 21.72
CA GLY A 638 -12.63 15.24 21.68
C GLY A 638 -13.31 15.66 20.37
N VAL A 639 -13.53 14.74 19.42
CA VAL A 639 -14.25 14.99 18.16
C VAL A 639 -15.30 13.89 17.96
N PRO A 640 -16.56 14.10 18.42
CA PRO A 640 -17.56 13.03 18.49
C PRO A 640 -18.03 12.54 17.12
N SER A 641 -17.93 13.38 16.09
CA SER A 641 -18.29 13.08 14.71
C SER A 641 -17.26 13.68 13.77
N GLY A 642 -16.80 12.91 12.79
CA GLY A 642 -15.88 13.43 11.78
C GLY A 642 -16.50 14.55 10.95
N GLN A 643 -15.72 15.59 10.67
CA GLN A 643 -16.10 16.76 9.90
C GLN A 643 -15.00 17.12 8.90
N ASP A 644 -15.36 17.31 7.63
CA ASP A 644 -14.46 17.96 6.67
C ASP A 644 -14.32 19.43 7.08
N TYR A 645 -13.19 19.77 7.71
CA TYR A 645 -12.89 21.10 8.19
C TYR A 645 -11.77 21.72 7.36
N THR A 646 -11.92 22.99 7.00
CA THR A 646 -10.95 23.74 6.19
C THR A 646 -10.83 25.14 6.76
N LEU A 647 -9.60 25.54 7.05
CA LEU A 647 -9.23 26.88 7.46
C LEU A 647 -9.25 27.81 6.24
N HIS A 648 -9.75 29.03 6.47
CA HIS A 648 -9.72 30.09 5.48
C HIS A 648 -8.62 31.09 5.81
N GLU A 649 -7.91 31.56 4.79
CA GLU A 649 -6.72 32.41 4.92
C GLU A 649 -6.96 33.69 5.75
N ASN A 650 -8.18 34.24 5.73
CA ASN A 650 -8.54 35.46 6.47
C ASN A 650 -9.52 35.21 7.62
N ALA A 651 -9.75 33.96 7.99
CA ALA A 651 -10.78 33.59 8.96
C ALA A 651 -10.37 32.36 9.77
N ILE A 652 -9.31 32.49 10.57
CA ILE A 652 -8.87 31.46 11.52
C ILE A 652 -9.27 31.91 12.93
N THR A 653 -10.03 31.07 13.64
CA THR A 653 -10.48 31.35 15.00
C THR A 653 -9.41 30.89 16.00
N ILE A 654 -8.86 31.81 16.79
CA ILE A 654 -7.91 31.51 17.86
C ILE A 654 -8.51 31.78 19.24
N MET A 655 -8.11 30.96 20.21
CA MET A 655 -8.51 31.06 21.61
C MET A 655 -7.49 31.87 22.41
N PRO A 656 -7.91 32.91 23.16
CA PRO A 656 -7.02 33.62 24.09
C PRO A 656 -6.76 32.78 25.36
N ASN A 657 -5.79 33.17 26.19
CA ASN A 657 -5.61 32.56 27.52
C ASN A 657 -6.89 32.72 28.35
N PRO A 658 -7.29 31.73 29.15
CA PRO A 658 -8.26 31.96 30.23
C PRO A 658 -7.68 32.95 31.25
N PRO A 659 -8.44 33.92 31.79
CA PRO A 659 -9.84 34.29 31.53
C PRO A 659 -10.00 35.45 30.52
N ALA A 660 -9.03 35.69 29.64
CA ALA A 660 -8.80 36.94 28.89
C ALA A 660 -9.83 37.30 27.78
N GLY A 661 -10.98 36.61 27.68
CA GLY A 661 -12.12 37.05 26.87
C GLY A 661 -12.42 36.25 25.59
N ASN A 662 -13.01 36.95 24.61
CA ASN A 662 -13.64 36.37 23.40
C ASN A 662 -12.63 35.82 22.38
N PHE A 663 -13.06 34.80 21.62
CA PHE A 663 -12.35 34.29 20.45
C PHE A 663 -11.94 35.41 19.49
N GLN A 664 -10.77 35.27 18.87
CA GLN A 664 -10.27 36.22 17.89
C GLN A 664 -10.25 35.60 16.50
N LEU A 665 -10.61 36.38 15.48
CA LEU A 665 -10.48 36.00 14.09
C LEU A 665 -9.18 36.60 13.55
N VAL A 666 -8.28 35.76 13.04
CA VAL A 666 -6.98 36.18 12.50
C VAL A 666 -6.76 35.67 11.08
N THR A 667 -5.78 36.27 10.40
CA THR A 667 -5.28 35.79 9.11
C THR A 667 -4.24 34.68 9.31
N ALA A 668 -3.96 33.91 8.26
CA ALA A 668 -2.90 32.90 8.28
C ALA A 668 -1.53 33.50 8.61
N GLU A 669 -1.22 34.70 8.11
CA GLU A 669 0.04 35.42 8.37
C GLU A 669 0.30 35.67 9.87
N HIS A 670 -0.75 35.68 10.70
CA HIS A 670 -0.61 35.79 12.15
C HIS A 670 0.27 34.70 12.77
N PHE A 671 0.36 33.52 12.14
CA PHE A 671 1.22 32.42 12.57
C PHE A 671 2.71 32.67 12.28
N LEU A 672 3.05 33.68 11.48
CA LEU A 672 4.45 34.06 11.18
C LEU A 672 4.89 35.32 11.93
N SER A 673 3.96 36.15 12.41
CA SER A 673 4.29 37.38 13.14
C SER A 673 4.73 37.06 14.57
N HIS A 674 5.97 37.39 14.93
CA HIS A 674 6.38 37.31 16.33
C HIS A 674 5.44 38.16 17.20
N PRO A 675 5.00 37.65 18.37
CA PRO A 675 4.27 38.48 19.31
C PRO A 675 5.17 39.64 19.71
N SER A 676 4.68 40.88 19.55
CA SER A 676 5.34 42.02 20.21
C SER A 676 5.41 41.72 21.71
N PRO A 677 6.58 41.88 22.35
CA PRO A 677 6.77 41.59 23.76
C PRO A 677 5.84 42.38 24.68
#